data_AF-A0AAV5RV46-F1
#
_entry.id   AF-A0AAV5RV46-F1
#
_cell.length_a   1.000
_cell.length_b   1.000
_cell.length_c   1.000
_cell.angle_alpha   90.00
_cell.angle_beta   90.00
_cell.angle_gamma   90.00
#
_symmetry.space_group_name_H-M   'P 1'
#
loop_
_entity.id
_entity.type
_entity.pdbx_description
1 polymer ?
#
loop_
_entity_poly.entity_id
_entity_poly.type
_entity_poly.pdbx_seq_one_letter_code
_entity_poly.pdbx_strand_id
1 'polypeptide(L)'
;MDTSVYSHAIDVWSKADLSALQKELDSNVLDVKQKEDESLESRKVLATETKQFKKLEGEEKLGSINKIIKKYQQEVDSLTKRSKFSEQILFDIYAKLSEAPDPKPLLELSVEKLGKVEDAKALGEKVSTLEDQLAKYADYESIKKRLLDLEQNSAVTLTKRLTAKEQELTSSWEEKQRNWKEREEELAKQIESLQNNNKTLEAKVSKQVDLGADGQADDTSAADKKVITSVEYNFVNNELESAQTRIFQLEKRNEELSGQLAKATSINEKESESRSKDLKINQLESENALLSASIEKDHNAYERKSKDLDEKLSSALTEMKTYKSENDVIRRKLSNYSDYNKIKEELASLKKIEFGVDDDDNDDENSSSAKERNVGAENGLQNTLITANKKLQSSLAELRTKDAEQTEQGKRLQREVTELTSKIDRLEKLNAKLEADLEKIDDIDGKFNDSASMISGVTRQITNRVGHGVGLSPTSSIIGIPENEELQVSGASSNILPIVTKQRDRFRSRNTELEKQIRQITMEKNKLSLEMGKLQNDNKKMYEKVRYLSSYDGSSRHGSVGDTEMDNFDTEAQYAHNYDASLHPLANFKRNEMEYYKKNKLSSMEKLFISFANLILQNKQTRMAFFIYCIGLHGLIFMMCMYVVNLSGYMTPEVAIVKTSATHPN
;
A
#
# COMPACT_ATOMS: atom_id res chain seq x y z
N MET A 1 31.69 -12.42 11.99
CA MET A 1 31.33 -13.60 12.81
C MET A 1 31.28 -14.84 11.92
N ASP A 2 32.41 -15.53 11.89
CA ASP A 2 32.61 -16.96 11.62
C ASP A 2 32.21 -17.58 10.28
N THR A 3 32.02 -16.82 9.20
CA THR A 3 31.88 -17.43 7.85
C THR A 3 33.07 -18.32 7.49
N SER A 4 34.27 -17.99 7.97
CA SER A 4 35.48 -18.80 7.81
C SER A 4 35.37 -20.19 8.47
N VAL A 5 34.71 -20.28 9.62
CA VAL A 5 34.54 -21.55 10.36
C VAL A 5 33.54 -22.43 9.64
N TYR A 6 32.43 -21.86 9.14
CA TYR A 6 31.48 -22.59 8.29
C TYR A 6 32.12 -23.06 6.98
N SER A 7 32.87 -22.20 6.29
CA SER A 7 33.53 -22.58 5.05
C SER A 7 34.57 -23.67 5.25
N HIS A 8 35.32 -23.62 6.36
CA HIS A 8 36.30 -24.63 6.68
C HIS A 8 35.63 -25.96 7.08
N ALA A 9 34.57 -25.91 7.89
CA ALA A 9 33.80 -27.10 8.22
C ALA A 9 33.14 -27.73 6.98
N ILE A 10 32.58 -26.92 6.08
CA ILE A 10 32.01 -27.40 4.81
C ILE A 10 33.09 -28.06 3.94
N ASP A 11 34.28 -27.45 3.83
CA ASP A 11 35.40 -28.03 3.08
C ASP A 11 35.84 -29.38 3.68
N VAL A 12 36.00 -29.48 5.00
CA VAL A 12 36.38 -30.72 5.68
C VAL A 12 35.30 -31.80 5.55
N TRP A 13 34.02 -31.46 5.76
CA TRP A 13 32.91 -32.40 5.59
C TRP A 13 32.70 -32.81 4.12
N SER A 14 33.02 -31.94 3.17
CA SER A 14 33.00 -32.28 1.74
C SER A 14 34.13 -33.24 1.36
N LYS A 15 35.32 -33.08 1.95
CA LYS A 15 36.46 -33.98 1.76
C LYS A 15 36.25 -35.34 2.43
N ALA A 16 35.57 -35.37 3.57
CA ALA A 16 35.20 -36.61 4.24
C ALA A 16 34.18 -37.44 3.43
N ASP A 17 33.41 -36.78 2.55
CA ASP A 17 32.34 -37.34 1.71
C ASP A 17 31.62 -38.52 2.39
N LEU A 18 30.80 -38.18 3.38
CA LEU A 18 30.01 -39.15 4.15
C LEU A 18 29.21 -40.11 3.27
N SER A 19 28.79 -39.67 2.08
CA SER A 19 28.01 -40.49 1.16
C SER A 19 28.84 -41.57 0.49
N ALA A 20 30.08 -41.26 0.10
CA ALA A 20 31.04 -42.23 -0.41
C ALA A 20 31.53 -43.13 0.71
N LEU A 21 31.83 -42.57 1.89
CA LEU A 21 32.27 -43.33 3.07
C LEU A 21 31.21 -44.32 3.53
N GLN A 22 29.93 -43.96 3.51
CA GLN A 22 28.84 -44.87 3.86
C GLN A 22 28.76 -46.05 2.89
N LYS A 23 28.89 -45.81 1.58
CA LYS A 23 28.89 -46.89 0.57
C LYS A 23 30.12 -47.80 0.69
N GLU A 24 31.28 -47.20 0.94
CA GLU A 24 32.54 -47.91 1.17
C GLU A 24 32.43 -48.77 2.44
N LEU A 25 31.83 -48.23 3.51
CA LEU A 25 31.57 -48.96 4.74
C LEU A 25 30.59 -50.10 4.55
N ASP A 26 29.48 -49.88 3.83
CA ASP A 26 28.49 -50.92 3.55
C ASP A 26 29.13 -52.09 2.77
N SER A 27 29.98 -51.79 1.78
CA SER A 27 30.74 -52.81 1.04
C SER A 27 31.74 -53.54 1.95
N ASN A 28 32.51 -52.79 2.74
CA ASN A 28 33.51 -53.35 3.64
C ASN A 28 32.89 -54.23 4.73
N VAL A 29 31.72 -53.88 5.24
CA VAL A 29 30.97 -54.67 6.23
C VAL A 29 30.47 -55.98 5.60
N LEU A 30 30.01 -55.96 4.35
CA LEU A 30 29.66 -57.17 3.62
C LEU A 30 30.87 -58.10 3.45
N ASP A 31 32.03 -57.55 3.09
CA ASP A 31 33.27 -58.33 2.94
C ASP A 31 33.79 -58.90 4.26
N VAL A 32 33.65 -58.14 5.36
CA VAL A 32 33.97 -58.64 6.72
C VAL A 32 33.04 -59.81 7.08
N LYS A 33 31.74 -59.69 6.79
CA LYS A 33 30.77 -60.76 7.04
C LYS A 33 31.03 -61.99 6.19
N GLN A 34 31.40 -61.82 4.92
CA GLN A 34 31.79 -62.93 4.05
C GLN A 34 33.02 -63.67 4.61
N LYS A 35 34.05 -62.94 5.05
CA LYS A 35 35.23 -63.53 5.70
C LYS A 35 34.91 -64.17 7.05
N GLU A 36 33.86 -63.71 7.73
CA GLU A 36 33.33 -64.37 8.91
C GLU A 36 32.74 -65.74 8.57
N ASP A 37 31.85 -65.79 7.58
CA ASP A 37 31.21 -67.02 7.11
C ASP A 37 32.25 -68.03 6.56
N GLU A 38 33.24 -67.57 5.80
CA GLU A 38 34.34 -68.38 5.29
C GLU A 38 35.21 -68.98 6.41
N SER A 39 35.48 -68.21 7.48
CA SER A 39 36.20 -68.72 8.66
C SER A 39 35.36 -69.72 9.47
N LEU A 40 34.04 -69.51 9.56
CA LEU A 40 33.15 -70.48 10.21
C LEU A 40 33.09 -71.80 9.43
N GLU A 41 33.07 -71.75 8.11
CA GLU A 41 33.02 -72.95 7.27
C GLU A 41 34.36 -73.70 7.26
N SER A 42 35.47 -72.98 7.10
CA SER A 42 36.82 -73.56 7.20
C SER A 42 37.08 -74.18 8.58
N ARG A 43 36.60 -73.58 9.67
CA ARG A 43 36.63 -74.18 11.01
C ARG A 43 35.84 -75.48 11.09
N LYS A 44 34.66 -75.58 10.45
CA LYS A 44 33.89 -76.84 10.40
C LYS A 44 34.63 -77.91 9.61
N VAL A 45 35.19 -77.57 8.45
CA VAL A 45 36.00 -78.49 7.63
C VAL A 45 37.25 -78.98 8.39
N LEU A 46 37.93 -78.09 9.10
CA LEU A 46 39.07 -78.47 9.93
C LEU A 46 38.65 -79.42 11.07
N ALA A 47 37.48 -79.21 11.68
CA ALA A 47 36.95 -80.08 12.71
C ALA A 47 36.56 -81.47 12.18
N THR A 48 35.99 -81.57 10.98
CA THR A 48 35.66 -82.86 10.35
C THR A 48 36.93 -83.62 9.94
N GLU A 49 37.91 -82.93 9.38
CA GLU A 49 39.19 -83.54 9.00
C GLU A 49 40.03 -83.94 10.21
N THR A 50 39.98 -83.18 11.30
CA THR A 50 40.62 -83.57 12.56
C THR A 50 39.97 -84.81 13.15
N LYS A 51 38.63 -84.96 13.04
CA LYS A 51 37.91 -86.17 13.43
C LYS A 51 38.29 -87.37 12.55
N GLN A 52 38.42 -87.17 11.23
CA GLN A 52 38.85 -88.22 10.29
C GLN A 52 40.30 -88.64 10.56
N PHE A 53 41.21 -87.69 10.77
CA PHE A 53 42.61 -87.94 11.11
C PHE A 53 42.75 -88.78 12.39
N LYS A 54 41.95 -88.51 13.41
CA LYS A 54 41.94 -89.31 14.66
C LYS A 54 41.55 -90.78 14.41
N LYS A 55 40.72 -91.07 13.40
CA LYS A 55 40.22 -92.42 13.08
C LYS A 55 41.17 -93.27 12.23
N LEU A 56 42.20 -92.70 11.60
CA LEU A 56 43.15 -93.43 10.74
C LEU A 56 44.08 -94.37 11.54
N GLU A 57 44.65 -95.40 10.92
CA GLU A 57 45.64 -96.31 11.54
C GLU A 57 47.08 -95.72 11.54
N GLY A 58 48.01 -96.32 12.30
CA GLY A 58 49.30 -95.70 12.67
C GLY A 58 50.22 -95.26 11.51
N GLU A 59 50.24 -96.02 10.42
CA GLU A 59 51.11 -95.74 9.25
C GLU A 59 50.51 -94.65 8.35
N GLU A 60 49.18 -94.67 8.14
CA GLU A 60 48.43 -93.63 7.39
C GLU A 60 48.31 -92.30 8.15
N LYS A 61 48.30 -92.36 9.50
CA LYS A 61 48.39 -91.17 10.36
C LYS A 61 49.68 -90.42 10.11
N LEU A 62 50.82 -91.12 10.03
CA LEU A 62 52.13 -90.49 9.82
C LEU A 62 52.20 -89.74 8.48
N GLY A 63 51.58 -90.28 7.43
CA GLY A 63 51.46 -89.61 6.12
C GLY A 63 50.53 -88.39 6.13
N SER A 64 49.51 -88.36 7.00
CA SER A 64 48.48 -87.32 7.03
C SER A 64 48.76 -86.16 8.01
N ILE A 65 49.75 -86.28 8.90
CA ILE A 65 50.12 -85.23 9.89
C ILE A 65 50.50 -83.91 9.21
N ASN A 66 51.32 -83.97 8.16
CA ASN A 66 51.74 -82.76 7.44
C ASN A 66 50.56 -82.05 6.76
N LYS A 67 49.54 -82.81 6.32
CA LYS A 67 48.33 -82.27 5.69
C LYS A 67 47.46 -81.52 6.72
N ILE A 68 47.26 -82.08 7.91
CA ILE A 68 46.44 -81.45 8.95
C ILE A 68 47.13 -80.20 9.53
N ILE A 69 48.45 -80.25 9.76
CA ILE A 69 49.23 -79.10 10.24
C ILE A 69 49.14 -77.94 9.24
N LYS A 70 49.28 -78.22 7.93
CA LYS A 70 49.11 -77.19 6.89
C LYS A 70 47.71 -76.57 6.90
N LYS A 71 46.66 -77.33 7.19
CA LYS A 71 45.29 -76.79 7.29
C LYS A 71 45.06 -75.94 8.53
N TYR A 72 45.62 -76.33 9.68
CA TYR A 72 45.63 -75.47 10.88
C TYR A 72 46.41 -74.17 10.64
N GLN A 73 47.55 -74.23 9.94
CA GLN A 73 48.32 -73.04 9.57
C GLN A 73 47.52 -72.12 8.64
N GLN A 74 46.87 -72.68 7.62
CA GLN A 74 45.99 -71.91 6.71
C GLN A 74 44.84 -71.23 7.46
N GLU A 75 44.24 -71.88 8.46
CA GLU A 75 43.17 -71.29 9.28
C GLU A 75 43.69 -70.11 10.12
N VAL A 76 44.85 -70.26 10.76
CA VAL A 76 45.47 -69.18 11.55
C VAL A 76 45.84 -67.99 10.67
N ASP A 77 46.38 -68.25 9.47
CA ASP A 77 46.70 -67.21 8.50
C ASP A 77 45.43 -66.50 7.99
N SER A 78 44.36 -67.24 7.73
CA SER A 78 43.05 -66.70 7.33
C SER A 78 42.44 -65.81 8.41
N LEU A 79 42.46 -66.27 9.66
CA LEU A 79 41.96 -65.51 10.81
C LEU A 79 42.77 -64.22 11.03
N THR A 80 44.09 -64.29 10.90
CA THR A 80 44.97 -63.13 11.01
C THR A 80 44.70 -62.11 9.90
N LYS A 81 44.47 -62.58 8.66
CA LYS A 81 44.08 -61.72 7.53
C LYS A 81 42.73 -61.05 7.76
N ARG A 82 41.75 -61.75 8.33
CA ARG A 82 40.45 -61.18 8.69
C ARG A 82 40.58 -60.08 9.75
N SER A 83 41.33 -60.34 10.83
CA SER A 83 41.56 -59.33 11.89
C SER A 83 42.21 -58.08 11.34
N LYS A 84 43.30 -58.23 10.57
CA LYS A 84 44.00 -57.10 9.93
C LYS A 84 43.10 -56.31 8.98
N PHE A 85 42.22 -57.00 8.24
CA PHE A 85 41.28 -56.34 7.34
C PHE A 85 40.25 -55.51 8.11
N SER A 86 39.65 -56.06 9.17
CA SER A 86 38.70 -55.34 10.02
C SER A 86 39.34 -54.15 10.76
N GLU A 87 40.57 -54.33 11.25
CA GLU A 87 41.35 -53.26 11.90
C GLU A 87 41.69 -52.14 10.92
N GLN A 88 42.12 -52.48 9.70
CA GLN A 88 42.42 -51.50 8.66
C GLN A 88 41.20 -50.63 8.32
N ILE A 89 40.04 -51.25 8.10
CA ILE A 89 38.78 -50.54 7.84
C ILE A 89 38.44 -49.58 8.99
N LEU A 90 38.61 -50.02 10.23
CA LEU A 90 38.34 -49.18 11.40
C LEU A 90 39.27 -47.96 11.45
N PHE A 91 40.56 -48.13 11.18
CA PHE A 91 41.52 -47.02 11.14
C PHE A 91 41.22 -46.03 10.02
N ASP A 92 40.83 -46.53 8.84
CA ASP A 92 40.50 -45.69 7.69
C ASP A 92 39.24 -44.82 7.95
N ILE A 93 38.23 -45.38 8.64
CA ILE A 93 37.04 -44.62 9.07
C ILE A 93 37.41 -43.61 10.15
N TYR A 94 38.19 -44.02 11.15
CA TYR A 94 38.57 -43.17 12.26
C TYR A 94 39.41 -41.97 11.77
N ALA A 95 40.34 -42.17 10.84
CA ALA A 95 41.14 -41.10 10.25
C ALA A 95 40.24 -40.04 9.61
N LYS A 96 39.28 -40.46 8.76
CA LYS A 96 38.35 -39.54 8.07
C LYS A 96 37.40 -38.81 9.02
N LEU A 97 36.97 -39.45 10.12
CA LEU A 97 36.04 -38.86 11.08
C LEU A 97 36.72 -38.01 12.17
N SER A 98 37.97 -38.31 12.50
CA SER A 98 38.74 -37.60 13.54
C SER A 98 39.13 -36.16 13.15
N GLU A 99 39.31 -35.92 11.84
CA GLU A 99 39.61 -34.58 11.32
C GLU A 99 38.36 -33.70 11.18
N ALA A 100 37.16 -34.29 11.24
CA ALA A 100 35.92 -33.57 11.02
C ALA A 100 35.43 -32.85 12.29
N PRO A 101 35.14 -31.53 12.24
CA PRO A 101 34.60 -30.79 13.39
C PRO A 101 33.15 -31.19 13.67
N ASP A 102 32.77 -31.20 14.96
CA ASP A 102 31.40 -31.55 15.40
C ASP A 102 30.34 -30.68 14.69
N PRO A 103 29.37 -31.29 13.97
CA PRO A 103 28.37 -30.55 13.22
C PRO A 103 27.28 -29.93 14.10
N LYS A 104 27.07 -30.42 15.33
CA LYS A 104 25.99 -29.96 16.21
C LYS A 104 26.06 -28.45 16.53
N PRO A 105 27.17 -27.88 17.03
CA PRO A 105 27.25 -26.46 17.32
C PRO A 105 27.11 -25.58 16.07
N LEU A 106 27.58 -26.05 14.92
CA LEU A 106 27.44 -25.34 13.64
C LEU A 106 25.97 -25.27 13.20
N LEU A 107 25.23 -26.37 13.36
CA LEU A 107 23.81 -26.43 13.04
C LEU A 107 22.99 -25.56 13.99
N GLU A 108 23.25 -25.59 15.30
CA GLU A 108 22.58 -24.73 16.29
C GLU A 108 22.75 -23.24 15.96
N LEU A 109 23.98 -22.78 15.67
CA LEU A 109 24.19 -21.40 15.24
C LEU A 109 23.56 -21.07 13.88
N SER A 110 23.46 -22.04 12.96
CA SER A 110 22.81 -21.81 11.66
C SER A 110 21.30 -21.62 11.80
N VAL A 111 20.66 -22.36 12.71
CA VAL A 111 19.25 -22.20 13.07
C VAL A 111 19.03 -20.86 13.77
N GLU A 112 19.92 -20.47 14.69
CA GLU A 112 19.86 -19.14 15.33
C GLU A 112 19.99 -18.01 14.30
N LYS A 113 20.91 -18.14 13.32
CA LYS A 113 21.07 -17.17 12.23
C LYS A 113 19.86 -17.10 11.32
N LEU A 114 19.21 -18.23 11.02
CA LEU A 114 18.01 -18.25 10.21
C LEU A 114 16.86 -17.50 10.91
N GLY A 115 16.70 -17.68 12.22
CA GLY A 115 15.75 -16.88 13.01
C GLY A 115 16.05 -15.37 12.93
N LYS A 116 17.32 -14.98 13.01
CA LYS A 116 17.72 -13.57 12.85
C LYS A 116 17.44 -12.99 11.45
N VAL A 117 17.40 -13.81 10.41
CA VAL A 117 17.03 -13.37 9.05
C VAL A 117 15.54 -13.09 8.95
N GLU A 118 14.69 -13.89 9.59
CA GLU A 118 13.25 -13.62 9.68
C GLU A 118 12.98 -12.34 10.48
N ASP A 119 13.69 -12.15 11.60
CA ASP A 119 13.61 -10.91 12.38
C ASP A 119 14.08 -9.70 11.56
N ALA A 120 15.15 -9.83 10.78
CA ALA A 120 15.64 -8.76 9.91
C ALA A 120 14.64 -8.39 8.81
N LYS A 121 13.93 -9.37 8.23
CA LYS A 121 12.83 -9.12 7.28
C LYS A 121 11.67 -8.39 7.95
N ALA A 122 11.25 -8.85 9.13
CA ALA A 122 10.17 -8.22 9.90
C ALA A 122 10.54 -6.79 10.33
N LEU A 123 11.81 -6.53 10.68
CA LEU A 123 12.31 -5.18 10.92
C LEU A 123 12.31 -4.34 9.62
N GLY A 124 12.69 -4.91 8.48
CA GLY A 124 12.65 -4.24 7.19
C GLY A 124 11.24 -3.77 6.80
N GLU A 125 10.22 -4.61 7.00
CA GLU A 125 8.81 -4.24 6.79
C GLU A 125 8.36 -3.12 7.75
N LYS A 126 8.78 -3.18 9.02
CA LYS A 126 8.52 -2.10 10.00
C LYS A 126 9.20 -0.79 9.60
N VAL A 127 10.43 -0.84 9.10
CA VAL A 127 11.14 0.35 8.61
C VAL A 127 10.41 0.93 7.40
N SER A 128 10.03 0.12 6.41
CA SER A 128 9.28 0.59 5.24
C SER A 128 7.93 1.22 5.63
N THR A 129 7.21 0.64 6.58
CA THR A 129 5.93 1.21 7.05
C THR A 129 6.13 2.51 7.83
N LEU A 130 7.20 2.63 8.61
CA LEU A 130 7.57 3.87 9.30
C LEU A 130 8.03 4.96 8.31
N GLU A 131 8.76 4.60 7.26
CA GLU A 131 9.13 5.52 6.18
C GLU A 131 7.89 6.04 5.44
N ASP A 132 6.93 5.16 5.12
CA ASP A 132 5.65 5.56 4.51
C ASP A 132 4.82 6.47 5.43
N GLN A 133 4.87 6.24 6.75
CA GLN A 133 4.24 7.13 7.73
C GLN A 133 4.95 8.48 7.79
N LEU A 134 6.29 8.49 7.83
CA LEU A 134 7.09 9.72 7.83
C LEU A 134 6.84 10.57 6.59
N ALA A 135 6.74 9.94 5.41
CA ALA A 135 6.39 10.61 4.16
C ALA A 135 5.01 11.29 4.25
N LYS A 136 4.00 10.59 4.81
CA LYS A 136 2.67 11.19 5.05
C LYS A 136 2.71 12.36 6.03
N TYR A 137 3.59 12.31 7.05
CA TYR A 137 3.78 13.42 7.97
C TYR A 137 4.49 14.61 7.31
N ALA A 138 5.44 14.38 6.41
CA ALA A 138 6.07 15.43 5.63
C ALA A 138 5.07 16.13 4.70
N ASP A 139 4.19 15.37 4.05
CA ASP A 139 3.09 15.90 3.25
C ASP A 139 2.14 16.75 4.12
N TYR A 140 1.81 16.29 5.33
CA TYR A 140 0.98 17.04 6.26
C TYR A 140 1.58 18.40 6.65
N GLU A 141 2.90 18.46 6.92
CA GLU A 141 3.58 19.71 7.26
C GLU A 141 3.63 20.68 6.05
N SER A 142 3.78 20.15 4.84
CA SER A 142 3.71 20.97 3.61
C SER A 142 2.32 21.55 3.37
N ILE A 143 1.25 20.76 3.59
CA ILE A 143 -0.15 21.21 3.51
C ILE A 143 -0.42 22.27 4.57
N LYS A 144 0.08 22.08 5.80
CA LYS A 144 -0.06 23.04 6.89
C LYS A 144 0.63 24.37 6.59
N LYS A 145 1.84 24.32 6.02
CA LYS A 145 2.55 25.53 5.59
C LYS A 145 1.78 26.26 4.50
N ARG A 146 1.23 25.53 3.52
CA ARG A 146 0.40 26.11 2.46
C ARG A 146 -0.89 26.74 2.99
N LEU A 147 -1.52 26.13 4.00
CA LEU A 147 -2.70 26.68 4.67
C LEU A 147 -2.34 27.98 5.40
N LEU A 148 -1.22 28.00 6.14
CA LEU A 148 -0.74 29.18 6.84
C LEU A 148 -0.40 30.33 5.88
N ASP A 149 0.26 30.03 4.76
CA ASP A 149 0.56 31.02 3.73
C ASP A 149 -0.73 31.57 3.07
N LEU A 150 -1.74 30.73 2.84
CA LEU A 150 -3.05 31.17 2.35
C LEU A 150 -3.78 32.06 3.36
N GLU A 151 -3.79 31.68 4.64
CA GLU A 151 -4.39 32.49 5.71
C GLU A 151 -3.67 33.84 5.84
N GLN A 152 -2.33 33.85 5.86
CA GLN A 152 -1.55 35.09 5.92
C GLN A 152 -1.78 35.97 4.70
N ASN A 153 -1.80 35.40 3.49
CA ASN A 153 -2.10 36.15 2.27
C ASN A 153 -3.53 36.70 2.29
N SER A 154 -4.49 35.94 2.80
CA SER A 154 -5.87 36.41 2.95
C SER A 154 -5.95 37.59 3.93
N ALA A 155 -5.25 37.52 5.07
CA ALA A 155 -5.19 38.57 6.07
C ALA A 155 -4.55 39.84 5.50
N VAL A 156 -3.41 39.72 4.82
CA VAL A 156 -2.73 40.85 4.16
C VAL A 156 -3.64 41.50 3.12
N THR A 157 -4.37 40.70 2.33
CA THR A 157 -5.30 41.22 1.33
C THR A 157 -6.47 41.97 1.99
N LEU A 158 -6.95 41.47 3.12
CA LEU A 158 -8.02 42.10 3.91
C LEU A 158 -7.56 43.42 4.53
N THR A 159 -6.36 43.46 5.13
CA THR A 159 -5.75 44.69 5.66
C THR A 159 -5.53 45.73 4.57
N LYS A 160 -5.05 45.32 3.38
CA LYS A 160 -4.91 46.22 2.22
C LYS A 160 -6.26 46.77 1.74
N ARG A 161 -7.32 45.94 1.73
CA ARG A 161 -8.66 46.40 1.35
C ARG A 161 -9.26 47.36 2.38
N LEU A 162 -9.00 47.11 3.67
CA LEU A 162 -9.45 47.96 4.77
C LEU A 162 -8.75 49.32 4.73
N THR A 163 -7.42 49.34 4.59
CA THR A 163 -6.64 50.58 4.45
C THR A 163 -7.02 51.37 3.20
N ALA A 164 -7.26 50.71 2.06
CA ALA A 164 -7.77 51.38 0.86
C ALA A 164 -9.16 52.02 1.08
N LYS A 165 -10.07 51.35 1.81
CA LYS A 165 -11.38 51.90 2.15
C LYS A 165 -11.29 53.03 3.16
N GLU A 166 -10.38 52.95 4.12
CA GLU A 166 -10.09 54.02 5.08
C GLU A 166 -9.51 55.25 4.37
N GLN A 167 -8.63 55.06 3.39
CA GLN A 167 -8.10 56.13 2.55
C GLN A 167 -9.18 56.78 1.66
N GLU A 168 -10.07 55.98 1.07
CA GLU A 168 -11.22 56.50 0.30
C GLU A 168 -12.17 57.33 1.17
N LEU A 169 -12.46 56.84 2.38
CA LEU A 169 -13.30 57.56 3.36
C LEU A 169 -12.63 58.85 3.82
N THR A 170 -11.36 58.82 4.20
CA THR A 170 -10.61 60.01 4.64
C THR A 170 -10.53 61.04 3.52
N SER A 171 -10.22 60.63 2.28
CA SER A 171 -10.25 61.53 1.12
C SER A 171 -11.63 62.15 0.88
N SER A 172 -12.72 61.37 1.01
CA SER A 172 -14.08 61.91 0.89
C SER A 172 -14.42 62.91 2.00
N TRP A 173 -13.94 62.66 3.22
CA TRP A 173 -14.11 63.57 4.35
C TRP A 173 -13.30 64.86 4.17
N GLU A 174 -12.06 64.77 3.71
CA GLU A 174 -11.22 65.94 3.40
C GLU A 174 -11.83 66.78 2.27
N GLU A 175 -12.35 66.15 1.22
CA GLU A 175 -13.01 66.84 0.13
C GLU A 175 -14.29 67.54 0.59
N LYS A 176 -15.12 66.87 1.39
CA LYS A 176 -16.28 67.50 2.04
C LYS A 176 -15.84 68.68 2.91
N GLN A 177 -14.82 68.51 3.74
CA GLN A 177 -14.32 69.57 4.61
C GLN A 177 -13.81 70.77 3.82
N ARG A 178 -13.14 70.54 2.68
CA ARG A 178 -12.73 71.61 1.76
C ARG A 178 -13.94 72.34 1.17
N ASN A 179 -14.95 71.61 0.72
CA ASN A 179 -16.19 72.19 0.16
C ASN A 179 -16.95 73.01 1.21
N TRP A 180 -17.03 72.53 2.46
CA TRP A 180 -17.61 73.30 3.56
C TRP A 180 -16.83 74.59 3.84
N LYS A 181 -15.49 74.53 3.87
CA LYS A 181 -14.63 75.72 4.04
C LYS A 181 -14.79 76.72 2.89
N GLU A 182 -14.82 76.24 1.65
CA GLU A 182 -15.01 77.08 0.48
C GLU A 182 -16.39 77.76 0.50
N ARG A 183 -17.44 77.02 0.90
CA ARG A 183 -18.79 77.57 1.08
C ARG A 183 -18.86 78.59 2.21
N GLU A 184 -18.13 78.36 3.31
CA GLU A 184 -18.00 79.31 4.40
C GLU A 184 -17.28 80.60 3.95
N GLU A 185 -16.19 80.47 3.19
CA GLU A 185 -15.46 81.60 2.62
C GLU A 185 -16.30 82.38 1.62
N GLU A 186 -17.08 81.70 0.77
CA GLU A 186 -17.99 82.36 -0.16
C GLU A 186 -19.14 83.08 0.55
N LEU A 187 -19.73 82.48 1.58
CA LEU A 187 -20.72 83.16 2.41
C LEU A 187 -20.10 84.37 3.14
N ALA A 188 -18.86 84.26 3.61
CA ALA A 188 -18.15 85.38 4.22
C ALA A 188 -17.90 86.52 3.20
N LYS A 189 -17.49 86.19 1.98
CA LYS A 189 -17.35 87.17 0.87
C LYS A 189 -18.69 87.82 0.50
N GLN A 190 -19.78 87.06 0.49
CA GLN A 190 -21.12 87.60 0.26
C GLN A 190 -21.53 88.57 1.37
N ILE A 191 -21.27 88.23 2.63
CA ILE A 191 -21.52 89.13 3.76
C ILE A 191 -20.66 90.39 3.65
N GLU A 192 -19.38 90.27 3.31
CA GLU A 192 -18.48 91.42 3.13
C GLU A 192 -18.94 92.31 1.95
N SER A 193 -19.33 91.71 0.83
CA SER A 193 -19.90 92.41 -0.32
C SER A 193 -21.19 93.14 0.05
N LEU A 194 -22.10 92.50 0.78
CA LEU A 194 -23.33 93.12 1.28
C LEU A 194 -23.04 94.25 2.28
N GLN A 195 -22.05 94.10 3.16
CA GLN A 195 -21.61 95.14 4.08
C GLN A 195 -21.00 96.33 3.33
N ASN A 196 -20.17 96.08 2.31
CA ASN A 196 -19.59 97.12 1.48
C ASN A 196 -20.65 97.81 0.64
N ASN A 197 -21.62 97.08 0.08
CA ASN A 197 -22.76 97.64 -0.62
C ASN A 197 -23.61 98.51 0.31
N ASN A 198 -23.90 98.06 1.54
CA ASN A 198 -24.58 98.89 2.53
C ASN A 198 -23.77 100.15 2.88
N LYS A 199 -22.47 100.06 3.14
CA LYS A 199 -21.61 101.24 3.34
C LYS A 199 -21.61 102.19 2.15
N THR A 200 -21.60 101.64 0.94
CA THR A 200 -21.63 102.43 -0.30
C THR A 200 -23.00 103.05 -0.52
N LEU A 201 -24.09 102.36 -0.17
CA LEU A 201 -25.45 102.89 -0.18
C LEU A 201 -25.63 103.95 0.90
N GLU A 202 -25.09 103.78 2.10
CA GLU A 202 -25.04 104.81 3.14
C GLU A 202 -24.26 106.04 2.66
N ALA A 203 -23.10 105.85 2.03
CA ALA A 203 -22.31 106.93 1.43
C ALA A 203 -23.02 107.58 0.24
N LYS A 204 -23.72 106.81 -0.62
CA LYS A 204 -24.50 107.34 -1.74
C LYS A 204 -25.78 108.02 -1.29
N VAL A 205 -26.45 107.55 -0.25
CA VAL A 205 -27.57 108.25 0.38
C VAL A 205 -27.06 109.55 0.98
N SER A 206 -25.91 109.53 1.67
CA SER A 206 -25.24 110.75 2.15
C SER A 206 -24.86 111.71 1.00
N LYS A 207 -24.47 111.17 -0.17
CA LYS A 207 -24.02 111.96 -1.32
C LYS A 207 -25.15 112.37 -2.26
N GLN A 208 -26.25 111.63 -2.34
CA GLN A 208 -27.47 111.97 -3.08
C GLN A 208 -28.33 112.96 -2.31
N VAL A 209 -28.23 112.96 -0.97
CA VAL A 209 -28.66 114.10 -0.15
C VAL A 209 -27.82 115.36 -0.48
N ASP A 210 -26.61 115.21 -1.02
CA ASP A 210 -25.67 116.30 -1.33
C ASP A 210 -25.62 116.71 -2.84
N LEU A 211 -26.05 115.83 -3.77
CA LEU A 211 -25.97 116.01 -5.23
C LEU A 211 -27.33 115.85 -5.96
N GLY A 212 -28.44 116.22 -5.32
CA GLY A 212 -29.72 116.48 -6.00
C GLY A 212 -29.70 117.69 -6.94
N ALA A 213 -28.58 117.93 -7.65
CA ALA A 213 -28.39 119.00 -8.61
C ALA A 213 -27.61 118.49 -9.84
N ASP A 214 -28.38 118.17 -10.87
CA ASP A 214 -28.10 118.46 -12.29
C ASP A 214 -27.40 117.41 -13.19
N GLY A 215 -28.09 117.13 -14.31
CA GLY A 215 -27.48 117.15 -15.65
C GLY A 215 -27.06 115.83 -16.32
N GLN A 216 -27.73 115.48 -17.41
CA GLN A 216 -27.53 114.31 -18.28
C GLN A 216 -27.13 114.72 -19.71
N ALA A 217 -26.72 113.74 -20.54
CA ALA A 217 -26.65 113.70 -22.03
C ALA A 217 -25.26 113.96 -22.65
N ASP A 218 -24.84 113.47 -23.82
CA ASP A 218 -25.25 112.51 -24.88
C ASP A 218 -24.17 112.66 -26.00
N ASP A 219 -23.88 111.69 -26.88
CA ASP A 219 -23.50 112.01 -28.29
C ASP A 219 -23.34 110.82 -29.27
N THR A 220 -23.59 111.11 -30.54
CA THR A 220 -24.08 110.26 -31.64
C THR A 220 -23.06 110.01 -32.78
N SER A 221 -21.76 110.26 -32.55
CA SER A 221 -20.68 109.99 -33.53
C SER A 221 -20.27 108.51 -33.69
N ALA A 222 -21.04 107.60 -33.07
CA ALA A 222 -20.68 106.20 -32.88
C ALA A 222 -20.99 105.26 -34.06
N ALA A 223 -21.77 105.67 -35.07
CA ALA A 223 -22.44 104.72 -35.99
C ALA A 223 -21.56 104.16 -37.14
N ASP A 224 -20.74 104.96 -37.82
CA ASP A 224 -19.94 104.47 -38.97
C ASP A 224 -18.61 103.84 -38.57
N LYS A 225 -17.97 104.33 -37.50
CA LYS A 225 -16.89 103.58 -36.83
C LYS A 225 -17.39 102.21 -36.40
N LYS A 226 -18.64 102.10 -35.92
CA LYS A 226 -19.27 100.86 -35.48
C LYS A 226 -19.23 99.74 -36.52
N VAL A 227 -19.38 100.05 -37.81
CA VAL A 227 -19.51 99.04 -38.88
C VAL A 227 -18.16 98.49 -39.33
N ILE A 228 -17.14 99.35 -39.51
CA ILE A 228 -15.78 98.87 -39.79
C ILE A 228 -15.20 98.16 -38.56
N THR A 229 -15.42 98.72 -37.37
CA THR A 229 -15.07 98.02 -36.13
C THR A 229 -15.85 96.74 -35.96
N SER A 230 -17.10 96.62 -36.43
CA SER A 230 -17.85 95.37 -36.28
C SER A 230 -17.36 94.26 -37.21
N VAL A 231 -16.91 94.58 -38.43
CA VAL A 231 -16.33 93.59 -39.35
C VAL A 231 -14.95 93.13 -38.89
N GLU A 232 -14.07 94.05 -38.49
CA GLU A 232 -12.78 93.71 -37.88
C GLU A 232 -12.96 92.95 -36.57
N TYR A 233 -13.94 93.34 -35.75
CA TYR A 233 -14.33 92.62 -34.55
C TYR A 233 -14.84 91.22 -34.87
N ASN A 234 -15.68 91.04 -35.88
CA ASN A 234 -16.16 89.72 -36.29
C ASN A 234 -15.03 88.83 -36.83
N PHE A 235 -14.05 89.39 -37.54
CA PHE A 235 -12.87 88.65 -37.99
C PHE A 235 -11.99 88.21 -36.81
N VAL A 236 -11.69 89.14 -35.90
CA VAL A 236 -10.95 88.84 -34.66
C VAL A 236 -11.73 87.84 -33.80
N ASN A 237 -13.05 87.92 -33.77
CA ASN A 237 -13.89 87.00 -33.00
C ASN A 237 -13.90 85.60 -33.61
N ASN A 238 -13.92 85.46 -34.94
CA ASN A 238 -13.77 84.17 -35.61
C ASN A 238 -12.36 83.58 -35.45
N GLU A 239 -11.33 84.42 -35.52
CA GLU A 239 -9.94 83.98 -35.28
C GLU A 239 -9.73 83.59 -33.82
N LEU A 240 -10.35 84.31 -32.88
CA LEU A 240 -10.41 83.97 -31.47
C LEU A 240 -11.17 82.67 -31.22
N GLU A 241 -12.31 82.45 -31.88
CA GLU A 241 -13.10 81.22 -31.76
C GLU A 241 -12.35 80.00 -32.34
N SER A 242 -11.65 80.18 -33.46
CA SER A 242 -10.78 79.15 -34.05
C SER A 242 -9.57 78.85 -33.17
N ALA A 243 -8.95 79.88 -32.58
CA ALA A 243 -7.87 79.70 -31.62
C ALA A 243 -8.36 79.00 -30.34
N GLN A 244 -9.53 79.37 -29.81
CA GLN A 244 -10.14 78.76 -28.64
C GLN A 244 -10.50 77.28 -28.87
N THR A 245 -11.07 76.94 -30.02
CA THR A 245 -11.35 75.53 -30.35
C THR A 245 -10.07 74.71 -30.50
N ARG A 246 -9.01 75.29 -31.08
CA ARG A 246 -7.71 74.63 -31.16
C ARG A 246 -7.04 74.46 -29.79
N ILE A 247 -7.13 75.48 -28.93
CA ILE A 247 -6.65 75.41 -27.55
C ILE A 247 -7.41 74.32 -26.80
N PHE A 248 -8.74 74.28 -26.87
CA PHE A 248 -9.55 73.25 -26.24
C PHE A 248 -9.20 71.83 -26.72
N GLN A 249 -8.97 71.63 -28.02
CA GLN A 249 -8.55 70.34 -28.55
C GLN A 249 -7.14 69.95 -28.08
N LEU A 250 -6.22 70.90 -28.00
CA LEU A 250 -4.87 70.67 -27.48
C LEU A 250 -4.90 70.38 -25.98
N GLU A 251 -5.69 71.10 -25.20
CA GLU A 251 -5.90 70.87 -23.77
C GLU A 251 -6.47 69.47 -23.52
N LYS A 252 -7.52 69.08 -24.23
CA LYS A 252 -8.09 67.73 -24.15
C LYS A 252 -7.06 66.65 -24.47
N ARG A 253 -6.26 66.84 -25.53
CA ARG A 253 -5.23 65.88 -25.93
C ARG A 253 -4.09 65.82 -24.92
N ASN A 254 -3.75 66.95 -24.31
CA ASN A 254 -2.72 67.06 -23.29
C ASN A 254 -3.19 66.46 -21.96
N GLU A 255 -4.47 66.59 -21.63
CA GLU A 255 -5.12 65.93 -20.51
C GLU A 255 -5.18 64.40 -20.71
N GLU A 256 -5.54 63.95 -21.91
CA GLU A 256 -5.57 62.52 -22.25
C GLU A 256 -4.16 61.90 -22.23
N LEU A 257 -3.17 62.59 -22.83
CA LEU A 257 -1.77 62.16 -22.76
C LEU A 257 -1.23 62.22 -21.34
N SER A 258 -1.56 63.24 -20.55
CA SER A 258 -1.16 63.30 -19.13
C SER A 258 -1.82 62.22 -18.30
N GLY A 259 -3.07 61.86 -18.58
CA GLY A 259 -3.77 60.76 -17.93
C GLY A 259 -3.17 59.39 -18.29
N GLN A 260 -2.81 59.18 -19.56
CA GLN A 260 -2.10 57.97 -20.01
C GLN A 260 -0.68 57.91 -19.44
N LEU A 261 0.01 59.04 -19.38
CA LEU A 261 1.34 59.13 -18.79
C LEU A 261 1.26 58.90 -17.29
N ALA A 262 0.30 59.49 -16.58
CA ALA A 262 0.03 59.25 -15.18
C ALA A 262 -0.33 57.78 -14.89
N LYS A 263 -1.09 57.10 -15.74
CA LYS A 263 -1.31 55.65 -15.67
C LYS A 263 -0.03 54.85 -15.90
N ALA A 264 0.71 55.13 -16.98
CA ALA A 264 1.96 54.45 -17.31
C ALA A 264 3.09 54.71 -16.28
N THR A 265 3.09 55.88 -15.62
CA THR A 265 3.99 56.24 -14.52
C THR A 265 3.41 55.92 -13.15
N SER A 266 2.14 55.52 -13.07
CA SER A 266 1.51 55.11 -11.82
C SER A 266 2.25 53.88 -11.33
N ILE A 267 3.03 54.09 -10.28
CA ILE A 267 3.76 53.05 -9.57
C ILE A 267 2.78 51.93 -9.18
N ASN A 268 1.53 52.28 -8.87
CA ASN A 268 0.50 51.35 -8.46
C ASN A 268 0.06 50.40 -9.58
N GLU A 269 0.03 50.85 -10.84
CA GLU A 269 -0.37 50.02 -11.99
C GLU A 269 0.77 49.06 -12.37
N LYS A 270 2.02 49.56 -12.39
CA LYS A 270 3.23 48.72 -12.53
C LYS A 270 3.39 47.72 -11.40
N GLU A 271 3.09 48.11 -10.16
CA GLU A 271 3.13 47.22 -9.00
C GLU A 271 2.02 46.17 -9.08
N SER A 272 0.84 46.52 -9.62
CA SER A 272 -0.24 45.55 -9.87
C SER A 272 0.13 44.52 -10.93
N GLU A 273 0.78 44.94 -12.03
CA GLU A 273 1.26 44.03 -13.06
C GLU A 273 2.42 43.16 -12.58
N SER A 274 3.35 43.73 -11.81
CA SER A 274 4.44 42.97 -11.19
C SER A 274 3.87 41.90 -10.25
N ARG A 275 2.90 42.25 -9.39
CA ARG A 275 2.23 41.30 -8.51
C ARG A 275 1.50 40.20 -9.28
N SER A 276 0.87 40.53 -10.41
CA SER A 276 0.22 39.53 -11.27
C SER A 276 1.23 38.54 -11.84
N LYS A 277 2.40 39.04 -12.30
CA LYS A 277 3.51 38.22 -12.79
C LYS A 277 4.12 37.38 -11.68
N ASP A 278 4.36 37.94 -10.49
CA ASP A 278 4.90 37.23 -9.34
C ASP A 278 3.95 36.11 -8.87
N LEU A 279 2.65 36.37 -8.85
CA LEU A 279 1.64 35.34 -8.56
C LEU A 279 1.68 34.22 -9.61
N LYS A 280 1.84 34.56 -10.90
CA LYS A 280 1.93 33.56 -11.95
C LYS A 280 3.23 32.74 -11.88
N ILE A 281 4.35 33.39 -11.55
CA ILE A 281 5.64 32.72 -11.32
C ILE A 281 5.53 31.75 -10.15
N ASN A 282 5.00 32.19 -9.01
CA ASN A 282 4.80 31.32 -7.84
C ASN A 282 3.88 30.13 -8.14
N GLN A 283 2.83 30.33 -8.94
CA GLN A 283 1.98 29.23 -9.39
C GLN A 283 2.76 28.22 -10.23
N LEU A 284 3.51 28.70 -11.24
CA LEU A 284 4.33 27.86 -12.11
C LEU A 284 5.45 27.14 -11.35
N GLU A 285 6.09 27.79 -10.38
CA GLU A 285 7.08 27.17 -9.51
C GLU A 285 6.45 26.08 -8.63
N SER A 286 5.27 26.33 -8.07
CA SER A 286 4.55 25.32 -7.29
C SER A 286 4.10 24.13 -8.15
N GLU A 287 3.70 24.37 -9.40
CA GLU A 287 3.34 23.34 -10.36
C GLU A 287 4.56 22.52 -10.78
N ASN A 288 5.70 23.17 -11.06
CA ASN A 288 6.96 22.49 -11.35
C ASN A 288 7.46 21.66 -10.17
N ALA A 289 7.31 22.15 -8.93
CA ALA A 289 7.67 21.40 -7.74
C ALA A 289 6.79 20.15 -7.57
N LEU A 290 5.48 20.28 -7.80
CA LEU A 290 4.54 19.16 -7.77
C LEU A 290 4.82 18.14 -8.87
N LEU A 291 5.09 18.60 -10.10
CA LEU A 291 5.47 17.74 -11.23
C LEU A 291 6.78 17.01 -10.94
N SER A 292 7.79 17.69 -10.41
CA SER A 292 9.07 17.08 -10.03
C SER A 292 8.88 16.01 -8.95
N ALA A 293 8.10 16.30 -7.91
CA ALA A 293 7.78 15.32 -6.86
C ALA A 293 7.00 14.12 -7.40
N SER A 294 6.07 14.33 -8.34
CA SER A 294 5.33 13.25 -9.00
C SER A 294 6.26 12.37 -9.84
N ILE A 295 7.15 12.97 -10.62
CA ILE A 295 8.14 12.26 -11.45
C ILE A 295 9.06 11.42 -10.56
N GLU A 296 9.52 11.96 -9.43
CA GLU A 296 10.40 11.24 -8.52
C GLU A 296 9.69 10.08 -7.81
N LYS A 297 8.43 10.27 -7.43
CA LYS A 297 7.57 9.18 -6.92
C LYS A 297 7.39 8.07 -7.95
N ASP A 298 7.10 8.43 -9.20
CA ASP A 298 6.92 7.46 -10.27
C ASP A 298 8.24 6.73 -10.58
N HIS A 299 9.37 7.45 -10.61
CA HIS A 299 10.70 6.87 -10.77
C HIS A 299 11.00 5.85 -9.67
N ASN A 300 10.76 6.20 -8.42
CA ASN A 300 10.95 5.28 -7.28
C ASN A 300 10.02 4.06 -7.38
N ALA A 301 8.79 4.23 -7.83
CA ALA A 301 7.86 3.12 -8.04
C ALA A 301 8.33 2.20 -9.18
N TYR A 302 8.86 2.76 -10.28
CA TYR A 302 9.44 1.99 -11.37
C TYR A 302 10.71 1.26 -10.95
N GLU A 303 11.59 1.89 -10.18
CA GLU A 303 12.81 1.24 -9.68
C GLU A 303 12.48 0.07 -8.75
N ARG A 304 11.50 0.24 -7.86
CA ARG A 304 10.99 -0.86 -7.01
C ARG A 304 10.44 -2.02 -7.85
N LYS A 305 9.63 -1.72 -8.88
CA LYS A 305 9.12 -2.75 -9.81
C LYS A 305 10.23 -3.44 -10.61
N SER A 306 11.26 -2.69 -11.04
CA SER A 306 12.42 -3.26 -11.74
C SER A 306 13.14 -4.25 -10.84
N LYS A 307 13.42 -3.88 -9.57
CA LYS A 307 14.06 -4.77 -8.61
C LYS A 307 13.24 -6.03 -8.32
N ASP A 308 11.92 -5.91 -8.13
CA ASP A 308 11.02 -7.06 -7.95
C ASP A 308 10.99 -7.98 -9.17
N LEU A 309 10.99 -7.42 -10.39
CA LEU A 309 11.08 -8.21 -11.62
C LEU A 309 12.45 -8.89 -11.76
N ASP A 310 13.55 -8.21 -11.42
CA ASP A 310 14.89 -8.79 -11.44
C ASP A 310 15.04 -9.93 -10.42
N GLU A 311 14.46 -9.79 -9.22
CA GLU A 311 14.42 -10.85 -8.21
C GLU A 311 13.60 -12.05 -8.69
N LYS A 312 12.42 -11.83 -9.27
CA LYS A 312 11.60 -12.89 -9.87
C LYS A 312 12.28 -13.58 -11.05
N LEU A 313 12.99 -12.82 -11.87
CA LEU A 313 13.77 -13.36 -12.98
C LEU A 313 14.92 -14.23 -12.45
N SER A 314 15.63 -13.76 -11.43
CA SER A 314 16.69 -14.51 -10.77
C SER A 314 16.17 -15.81 -10.17
N SER A 315 15.05 -15.77 -9.44
CA SER A 315 14.45 -16.99 -8.87
C SER A 315 14.01 -17.97 -9.95
N ALA A 316 13.33 -17.51 -11.01
CA ALA A 316 12.93 -18.35 -12.13
C ALA A 316 14.15 -18.95 -12.87
N LEU A 317 15.24 -18.20 -13.02
CA LEU A 317 16.49 -18.70 -13.60
C LEU A 317 17.12 -19.78 -12.72
N THR A 318 17.07 -19.65 -11.40
CA THR A 318 17.56 -20.70 -10.50
C THR A 318 16.70 -21.95 -10.58
N GLU A 319 15.38 -21.82 -10.62
CA GLU A 319 14.45 -22.94 -10.75
C GLU A 319 14.60 -23.67 -12.11
N MET A 320 14.80 -22.90 -13.18
CA MET A 320 15.10 -23.48 -14.49
C MET A 320 16.41 -24.26 -14.49
N LYS A 321 17.44 -23.79 -13.77
CA LYS A 321 18.71 -24.52 -13.60
C LYS A 321 18.51 -25.81 -12.80
N THR A 322 17.69 -25.80 -11.74
CA THR A 322 17.41 -27.02 -10.96
C THR A 322 16.64 -28.04 -11.80
N TYR A 323 15.57 -27.64 -12.50
CA TYR A 323 14.84 -28.56 -13.40
C TYR A 323 15.72 -29.11 -14.52
N LYS A 324 16.64 -28.31 -15.06
CA LYS A 324 17.62 -28.80 -16.04
C LYS A 324 18.51 -29.88 -15.44
N SER A 325 19.05 -29.65 -14.24
CA SER A 325 19.87 -30.63 -13.55
C SER A 325 19.11 -31.92 -13.21
N GLU A 326 17.84 -31.82 -12.81
CA GLU A 326 16.97 -32.97 -12.55
C GLU A 326 16.68 -33.76 -13.83
N ASN A 327 16.40 -33.07 -14.94
CA ASN A 327 16.26 -33.70 -16.25
C ASN A 327 17.53 -34.44 -16.65
N ASP A 328 18.71 -33.88 -16.40
CA ASP A 328 19.99 -34.54 -16.70
C ASP A 328 20.20 -35.78 -15.80
N VAL A 329 19.72 -35.76 -14.55
CA VAL A 329 19.71 -36.93 -13.67
C VAL A 329 18.73 -37.99 -14.19
N ILE A 330 17.51 -37.60 -14.58
CA ILE A 330 16.50 -38.52 -15.12
C ILE A 330 16.99 -39.13 -16.44
N ARG A 331 17.60 -38.34 -17.33
CA ARG A 331 18.21 -38.83 -18.57
C ARG A 331 19.31 -39.86 -18.30
N ARG A 332 20.19 -39.59 -17.32
CA ARG A 332 21.20 -40.57 -16.88
C ARG A 332 20.57 -41.85 -16.33
N LYS A 333 19.55 -41.74 -15.48
CA LYS A 333 18.80 -42.90 -14.98
C LYS A 333 18.15 -43.69 -16.12
N LEU A 334 17.48 -43.03 -17.05
CA LEU A 334 16.85 -43.67 -18.21
C LEU A 334 17.87 -44.40 -19.08
N SER A 335 19.04 -43.79 -19.29
CA SER A 335 20.16 -44.45 -19.98
C SER A 335 20.64 -45.69 -19.23
N ASN A 336 20.71 -45.66 -17.90
CA ASN A 336 21.09 -46.85 -17.13
C ASN A 336 20.04 -47.97 -17.23
N TYR A 337 18.77 -47.64 -17.50
CA TYR A 337 17.69 -48.61 -17.68
C TYR A 337 17.47 -49.01 -19.15
N SER A 338 18.28 -48.53 -20.10
CA SER A 338 18.08 -48.83 -21.53
C SER A 338 18.23 -50.32 -21.86
N ASP A 339 19.02 -51.05 -21.07
CA ASP A 339 19.27 -52.48 -21.26
C ASP A 339 18.20 -53.39 -20.62
N TYR A 340 17.20 -52.82 -19.95
CA TYR A 340 16.11 -53.58 -19.34
C TYR A 340 15.34 -54.44 -20.35
N ASN A 341 15.12 -53.92 -21.57
CA ASN A 341 14.45 -54.68 -22.63
C ASN A 341 15.28 -55.86 -23.10
N LYS A 342 16.60 -55.70 -23.21
CA LYS A 342 17.52 -56.80 -23.56
C LYS A 342 17.53 -57.86 -22.47
N ILE A 343 17.63 -57.46 -21.21
CA ILE A 343 17.56 -58.38 -20.06
C ILE A 343 16.21 -59.11 -20.05
N LYS A 344 15.11 -58.42 -20.37
CA LYS A 344 13.78 -59.03 -20.47
C LYS A 344 13.67 -60.04 -21.62
N GLU A 345 14.27 -59.75 -22.77
CA GLU A 345 14.35 -60.67 -23.92
C GLU A 345 15.23 -61.89 -23.60
N GLU A 346 16.39 -61.69 -22.99
CA GLU A 346 17.27 -62.75 -22.51
C GLU A 346 16.58 -63.61 -21.46
N LEU A 347 15.86 -63.00 -20.50
CA LEU A 347 15.06 -63.71 -19.51
C LEU A 347 13.88 -64.47 -20.14
N ALA A 348 13.21 -63.88 -21.14
CA ALA A 348 12.13 -64.56 -21.87
C ALA A 348 12.66 -65.74 -22.69
N SER A 349 13.85 -65.61 -23.28
CA SER A 349 14.56 -66.70 -23.95
C SER A 349 14.97 -67.77 -22.96
N LEU A 350 15.56 -67.40 -21.82
CA LEU A 350 15.90 -68.32 -20.74
C LEU A 350 14.67 -69.05 -20.23
N LYS A 351 13.56 -68.34 -20.00
CA LYS A 351 12.29 -68.93 -19.61
C LYS A 351 11.73 -69.85 -20.70
N LYS A 352 11.89 -69.52 -21.98
CA LYS A 352 11.47 -70.39 -23.09
C LYS A 352 12.36 -71.63 -23.23
N ILE A 353 13.63 -71.54 -22.84
CA ILE A 353 14.58 -72.66 -22.83
C ILE A 353 14.39 -73.54 -21.58
N GLU A 354 14.11 -72.93 -20.43
CA GLU A 354 13.91 -73.59 -19.14
C GLU A 354 12.50 -74.20 -19.00
N PHE A 355 11.49 -73.55 -19.57
CA PHE A 355 10.11 -74.03 -19.66
C PHE A 355 9.76 -74.39 -21.11
N GLY A 356 10.67 -75.10 -21.79
CA GLY A 356 10.49 -75.58 -23.15
C GLY A 356 9.04 -75.93 -23.46
N VAL A 357 8.57 -75.42 -24.59
CA VAL A 357 7.36 -75.88 -25.28
C VAL A 357 7.51 -77.38 -25.49
N ASP A 358 6.97 -78.13 -24.54
CA ASP A 358 6.54 -79.51 -24.65
C ASP A 358 5.04 -79.46 -24.97
N ASP A 359 4.73 -78.81 -26.09
CA ASP A 359 3.39 -78.77 -26.70
C ASP A 359 3.56 -79.30 -28.13
N ASP A 360 4.16 -80.49 -28.20
CA ASP A 360 4.15 -81.38 -29.36
C ASP A 360 3.24 -82.56 -29.00
N ASP A 361 1.98 -82.27 -28.70
CA ASP A 361 0.91 -83.24 -28.62
C ASP A 361 -0.34 -82.61 -29.27
N ASN A 362 -0.61 -83.00 -30.51
CA ASN A 362 -1.93 -83.37 -31.07
C ASN A 362 -1.95 -83.17 -32.60
N ASP A 363 -1.86 -84.32 -33.29
CA ASP A 363 -2.64 -84.74 -34.46
C ASP A 363 -2.79 -83.78 -35.65
N ASP A 364 -2.09 -84.10 -36.75
CA ASP A 364 -2.79 -84.64 -37.93
C ASP A 364 -1.78 -85.25 -38.94
N GLU A 365 -1.82 -86.58 -39.03
CA GLU A 365 -1.21 -87.34 -40.12
C GLU A 365 -1.90 -87.02 -41.46
N ASN A 366 -1.21 -86.37 -42.41
CA ASN A 366 -1.16 -86.88 -43.79
C ASN A 366 -0.05 -86.24 -44.63
N SER A 367 0.50 -87.04 -45.55
CA SER A 367 1.44 -86.71 -46.63
C SER A 367 2.94 -86.80 -46.33
N SER A 368 3.41 -88.04 -46.44
CA SER A 368 4.75 -88.45 -46.83
C SER A 368 5.43 -87.56 -47.89
N SER A 369 6.64 -87.09 -47.62
CA SER A 369 7.87 -87.53 -48.31
C SER A 369 9.02 -86.55 -48.05
N ALA A 370 10.17 -87.12 -47.70
CA ALA A 370 11.39 -86.39 -47.39
C ALA A 370 11.98 -85.70 -48.64
N LYS A 371 12.05 -84.37 -48.62
CA LYS A 371 13.21 -83.57 -49.04
C LYS A 371 12.99 -82.07 -48.78
N GLU A 372 14.08 -81.43 -48.36
CA GLU A 372 14.33 -79.98 -48.28
C GLU A 372 13.87 -79.23 -47.01
N ARG A 373 14.85 -79.11 -46.11
CA ARG A 373 14.98 -78.05 -45.10
C ARG A 373 15.04 -76.66 -45.77
N ASN A 374 13.90 -76.05 -46.12
CA ASN A 374 13.83 -74.58 -46.30
C ASN A 374 12.42 -73.93 -46.34
N VAL A 375 11.35 -74.56 -45.84
CA VAL A 375 9.97 -74.01 -45.99
C VAL A 375 9.25 -73.71 -44.65
N GLY A 376 9.91 -73.93 -43.50
CA GLY A 376 9.32 -73.62 -42.18
C GLY A 376 9.15 -72.11 -41.91
N ALA A 377 9.96 -71.26 -42.54
CA ALA A 377 9.88 -69.82 -42.36
C ALA A 377 8.74 -69.17 -43.18
N GLU A 378 8.43 -69.69 -44.37
CA GLU A 378 7.34 -69.13 -45.20
C GLU A 378 5.95 -69.44 -44.65
N ASN A 379 5.70 -70.64 -44.12
CA ASN A 379 4.41 -70.96 -43.52
C ASN A 379 4.16 -70.20 -42.20
N GLY A 380 5.22 -69.95 -41.42
CA GLY A 380 5.17 -69.08 -40.24
C GLY A 380 4.97 -67.60 -40.61
N LEU A 381 5.64 -67.13 -41.67
CA LEU A 381 5.47 -65.76 -42.20
C LEU A 381 4.08 -65.57 -42.81
N GLN A 382 3.57 -66.55 -43.55
CA GLN A 382 2.22 -66.54 -44.13
C GLN A 382 1.16 -66.60 -43.04
N ASN A 383 1.31 -67.45 -42.01
CA ASN A 383 0.37 -67.46 -40.88
C ASN A 383 0.42 -66.17 -40.07
N THR A 384 1.60 -65.57 -39.85
CA THR A 384 1.69 -64.26 -39.17
C THR A 384 1.11 -63.13 -40.02
N LEU A 385 1.31 -63.16 -41.35
CA LEU A 385 0.68 -62.23 -42.30
C LEU A 385 -0.84 -62.39 -42.35
N ILE A 386 -1.36 -63.61 -42.36
CA ILE A 386 -2.80 -63.89 -42.34
C ILE A 386 -3.42 -63.44 -41.01
N THR A 387 -2.73 -63.67 -39.89
CA THR A 387 -3.18 -63.23 -38.56
C THR A 387 -3.13 -61.70 -38.44
N ALA A 388 -2.09 -61.07 -38.97
CA ALA A 388 -2.00 -59.61 -39.05
C ALA A 388 -3.06 -59.02 -39.97
N ASN A 389 -3.35 -59.65 -41.11
CA ASN A 389 -4.39 -59.20 -42.04
C ASN A 389 -5.79 -59.34 -41.40
N LYS A 390 -6.07 -60.46 -40.72
CA LYS A 390 -7.31 -60.64 -39.93
C LYS A 390 -7.43 -59.59 -38.82
N LYS A 391 -6.34 -59.29 -38.11
CA LYS A 391 -6.32 -58.25 -37.05
C LYS A 391 -6.48 -56.85 -37.62
N LEU A 392 -5.90 -56.57 -38.80
CA LEU A 392 -6.11 -55.31 -39.50
C LEU A 392 -7.56 -55.19 -39.97
N GLN A 393 -8.14 -56.26 -40.52
CA GLN A 393 -9.56 -56.30 -40.91
C GLN A 393 -10.49 -56.10 -39.70
N SER A 394 -10.21 -56.71 -38.55
CA SER A 394 -11.00 -56.50 -37.33
C SER A 394 -10.85 -55.07 -36.82
N SER A 395 -9.63 -54.52 -36.81
CA SER A 395 -9.40 -53.13 -36.42
C SER A 395 -10.10 -52.14 -37.37
N LEU A 396 -10.12 -52.44 -38.66
CA LEU A 396 -10.78 -51.62 -39.67
C LEU A 396 -12.31 -51.70 -39.54
N ALA A 397 -12.85 -52.87 -39.17
CA ALA A 397 -14.26 -53.02 -38.82
C ALA A 397 -14.61 -52.22 -37.54
N GLU A 398 -13.78 -52.30 -36.50
CA GLU A 398 -13.97 -51.52 -35.26
C GLU A 398 -13.89 -50.00 -35.51
N LEU A 399 -12.93 -49.55 -36.32
CA LEU A 399 -12.80 -48.15 -36.74
C LEU A 399 -14.03 -47.69 -37.51
N ARG A 400 -14.56 -48.52 -38.42
CA ARG A 400 -15.81 -48.22 -39.15
C ARG A 400 -17.01 -48.14 -38.22
N THR A 401 -17.12 -49.01 -37.22
CA THR A 401 -18.21 -48.93 -36.23
C THR A 401 -18.10 -47.68 -35.36
N LYS A 402 -16.88 -47.31 -34.93
CA LYS A 402 -16.64 -46.09 -34.16
C LYS A 402 -16.92 -44.84 -34.97
N ASP A 403 -16.53 -44.81 -36.24
CA ASP A 403 -16.81 -43.70 -37.16
C ASP A 403 -18.33 -43.54 -37.40
N ALA A 404 -19.04 -44.65 -37.56
CA ALA A 404 -20.51 -44.65 -37.64
C ALA A 404 -21.16 -44.13 -36.35
N GLU A 405 -20.68 -44.58 -35.19
CA GLU A 405 -21.18 -44.15 -33.87
C GLU A 405 -20.89 -42.67 -33.61
N GLN A 406 -19.67 -42.20 -33.89
CA GLN A 406 -19.30 -40.78 -33.78
C GLN A 406 -20.12 -39.91 -34.75
N THR A 407 -20.36 -40.40 -35.96
CA THR A 407 -21.23 -39.71 -36.93
C THR A 407 -22.67 -39.64 -36.43
N GLU A 408 -23.18 -40.69 -35.79
CA GLU A 408 -24.52 -40.70 -35.19
C GLU A 408 -24.62 -39.74 -33.99
N GLN A 409 -23.61 -39.73 -33.11
CA GLN A 409 -23.51 -38.79 -32.01
C GLN A 409 -23.42 -37.35 -32.50
N GLY A 410 -22.64 -37.09 -33.55
CA GLY A 410 -22.56 -35.78 -34.21
C GLY A 410 -23.92 -35.34 -34.75
N LYS A 411 -24.66 -36.22 -35.43
CA LYS A 411 -26.03 -35.94 -35.90
C LYS A 411 -26.99 -35.70 -34.74
N ARG A 412 -26.87 -36.44 -33.63
CA ARG A 412 -27.71 -36.25 -32.44
C ARG A 412 -27.45 -34.91 -31.77
N LEU A 413 -26.18 -34.56 -31.52
CA LEU A 413 -25.80 -33.28 -30.96
C LEU A 413 -26.23 -32.13 -31.87
N GLN A 414 -26.09 -32.28 -33.19
CA GLN A 414 -26.58 -31.28 -34.14
C GLN A 414 -28.10 -31.09 -34.04
N ARG A 415 -28.88 -32.18 -33.89
CA ARG A 415 -30.33 -32.08 -33.64
C ARG A 415 -30.64 -31.38 -32.32
N GLU A 416 -29.96 -31.74 -31.24
CA GLU A 416 -30.15 -31.11 -29.92
C GLU A 416 -29.81 -29.61 -29.96
N VAL A 417 -28.73 -29.23 -30.65
CA VAL A 417 -28.39 -27.81 -30.89
C VAL A 417 -29.50 -27.11 -31.65
N THR A 418 -29.98 -27.68 -32.78
CA THR A 418 -31.07 -27.06 -33.54
C THR A 418 -32.38 -26.95 -32.73
N GLU A 419 -32.67 -27.93 -31.87
CA GLU A 419 -33.84 -27.89 -31.01
C GLU A 419 -33.70 -26.79 -29.94
N LEU A 420 -32.54 -26.69 -29.29
CA LEU A 420 -32.26 -25.64 -28.31
C LEU A 420 -32.27 -24.25 -28.94
N THR A 421 -31.67 -24.08 -30.13
CA THR A 421 -31.74 -22.82 -30.87
C THR A 421 -33.19 -22.45 -31.22
N SER A 422 -34.01 -23.43 -31.62
CA SER A 422 -35.45 -23.18 -31.87
C SER A 422 -36.22 -22.80 -30.60
N LYS A 423 -35.85 -23.35 -29.44
CA LYS A 423 -36.44 -22.99 -28.14
C LYS A 423 -36.03 -21.58 -27.73
N ILE A 424 -34.77 -21.20 -27.95
CA ILE A 424 -34.29 -19.83 -27.70
C ILE A 424 -35.06 -18.83 -28.57
N ASP A 425 -35.16 -19.05 -29.89
CA ASP A 425 -35.91 -18.16 -30.79
C ASP A 425 -37.40 -18.04 -30.39
N ARG A 426 -38.03 -19.13 -29.91
CA ARG A 426 -39.39 -19.08 -29.36
C ARG A 426 -39.48 -18.26 -28.07
N LEU A 427 -38.52 -18.42 -27.15
CA LEU A 427 -38.48 -17.67 -25.89
C LEU A 427 -38.20 -16.20 -26.12
N GLU A 428 -37.29 -15.87 -27.05
CA GLU A 428 -37.02 -14.48 -27.46
C GLU A 428 -38.27 -13.83 -28.04
N LYS A 429 -39.01 -14.52 -28.93
CA LYS A 429 -40.30 -14.03 -29.46
C LYS A 429 -41.36 -13.86 -28.38
N LEU A 430 -41.42 -14.77 -27.40
CA LEU A 430 -42.37 -14.68 -26.30
C LEU A 430 -42.01 -13.52 -25.36
N ASN A 431 -40.73 -13.33 -25.05
CA ASN A 431 -40.25 -12.21 -24.25
C ASN A 431 -40.49 -10.88 -24.95
N ALA A 432 -40.18 -10.77 -26.24
CA ALA A 432 -40.49 -9.57 -27.02
C ALA A 432 -42.00 -9.26 -27.02
N LYS A 433 -42.85 -10.30 -27.05
CA LYS A 433 -44.30 -10.13 -26.91
C LYS A 433 -44.70 -9.68 -25.50
N LEU A 434 -44.12 -10.26 -24.45
CA LEU A 434 -44.36 -9.88 -23.06
C LEU A 434 -43.89 -8.44 -22.80
N GLU A 435 -42.76 -8.03 -23.35
CA GLU A 435 -42.24 -6.66 -23.27
C GLU A 435 -43.21 -5.69 -23.97
N ALA A 436 -43.66 -6.01 -25.19
CA ALA A 436 -44.65 -5.20 -25.91
C ALA A 436 -46.03 -5.16 -25.22
N ASP A 437 -46.42 -6.23 -24.52
CA ASP A 437 -47.67 -6.28 -23.77
C ASP A 437 -47.54 -5.54 -22.42
N LEU A 438 -46.36 -5.55 -21.77
CA LEU A 438 -46.05 -4.75 -20.58
C LEU A 438 -45.97 -3.26 -20.90
N GLU A 439 -45.37 -2.88 -22.03
CA GLU A 439 -45.34 -1.49 -22.50
C GLU A 439 -46.76 -0.93 -22.70
N LYS A 440 -47.66 -1.73 -23.26
CA LYS A 440 -49.09 -1.36 -23.36
C LYS A 440 -49.80 -1.25 -22.02
N ILE A 441 -49.38 -2.02 -21.01
CA ILE A 441 -49.95 -1.94 -19.66
C ILE A 441 -49.42 -0.69 -18.94
N ASP A 442 -48.14 -0.35 -19.10
CA ASP A 442 -47.53 0.85 -18.53
C ASP A 442 -48.16 2.14 -19.14
N ASP A 443 -48.46 2.12 -20.44
CA ASP A 443 -49.22 3.18 -21.12
C ASP A 443 -50.67 3.34 -20.61
N ILE A 444 -51.26 2.28 -20.04
CA ILE A 444 -52.59 2.30 -19.43
C ILE A 444 -52.50 2.75 -17.96
N ASP A 445 -51.44 2.37 -17.23
CA ASP A 445 -51.23 2.71 -15.81
C ASP A 445 -50.80 4.18 -15.61
N GLY A 446 -50.12 4.78 -16.61
CA GLY A 446 -49.81 6.22 -16.63
C GLY A 446 -51.04 7.13 -16.64
N LYS A 447 -52.25 6.61 -16.93
CA LYS A 447 -53.52 7.37 -16.91
C LYS A 447 -54.39 7.11 -15.69
N PHE A 448 -54.07 6.14 -14.83
CA PHE A 448 -54.90 5.73 -13.69
C PHE A 448 -54.36 6.15 -12.32
N ASN A 449 -53.15 6.70 -12.24
CA ASN A 449 -52.40 6.83 -10.99
C ASN A 449 -52.48 8.20 -10.27
N ASP A 450 -53.48 9.05 -10.58
CA ASP A 450 -53.61 10.38 -9.94
C ASP A 450 -54.68 10.45 -8.83
N SER A 451 -55.25 9.32 -8.40
CA SER A 451 -56.27 9.32 -7.34
C SER A 451 -56.45 7.96 -6.65
N ALA A 452 -55.51 7.55 -5.78
CA ALA A 452 -55.81 6.70 -4.61
C ALA A 452 -54.55 6.41 -3.79
N SER A 453 -54.23 7.34 -2.91
CA SER A 453 -53.74 7.13 -1.55
C SER A 453 -53.49 5.70 -1.04
N MET A 454 -52.33 5.56 -0.37
CA MET A 454 -52.19 5.09 1.02
C MET A 454 -52.79 3.71 1.38
N ILE A 455 -51.97 2.78 1.88
CA ILE A 455 -52.10 2.06 3.18
C ILE A 455 -51.30 0.75 3.19
N SER A 456 -50.54 0.55 4.28
CA SER A 456 -50.16 -0.71 4.97
C SER A 456 -49.75 -1.94 4.13
N GLY A 457 -48.59 -2.57 4.29
CA GLY A 457 -47.99 -3.00 5.56
C GLY A 457 -48.24 -4.51 5.82
N VAL A 458 -47.14 -5.27 5.92
CA VAL A 458 -46.94 -6.41 6.85
C VAL A 458 -47.50 -7.82 6.48
N THR A 459 -46.54 -8.72 6.16
CA THR A 459 -46.38 -10.14 6.59
C THR A 459 -47.21 -11.28 5.97
N ARG A 460 -46.45 -12.27 5.43
CA ARG A 460 -46.42 -13.74 5.71
C ARG A 460 -45.50 -14.36 4.64
N GLN A 461 -44.24 -14.75 4.85
CA GLN A 461 -43.69 -15.83 5.69
C GLN A 461 -44.36 -17.21 5.54
N ILE A 462 -43.51 -18.21 5.20
CA ILE A 462 -43.59 -19.68 5.50
C ILE A 462 -44.39 -20.51 4.46
N THR A 463 -43.90 -21.56 3.76
CA THR A 463 -42.72 -22.44 3.91
C THR A 463 -42.49 -23.36 2.69
N ASN A 464 -41.22 -23.75 2.54
CA ASN A 464 -40.67 -25.05 2.13
C ASN A 464 -41.11 -25.73 0.82
N ARG A 465 -40.17 -25.74 -0.14
CA ARG A 465 -39.59 -26.99 -0.67
C ARG A 465 -38.14 -26.76 -1.16
N VAL A 466 -37.23 -27.17 -0.29
CA VAL A 466 -35.88 -27.74 -0.49
C VAL A 466 -35.40 -27.80 -1.95
N GLY A 467 -34.23 -27.19 -2.23
CA GLY A 467 -33.43 -27.55 -3.40
C GLY A 467 -32.43 -26.53 -3.94
N HIS A 468 -31.49 -26.06 -3.11
CA HIS A 468 -30.16 -25.53 -3.48
C HIS A 468 -30.04 -24.23 -4.33
N GLY A 469 -29.72 -23.14 -3.61
CA GLY A 469 -28.57 -22.25 -3.82
C GLY A 469 -28.37 -21.65 -5.22
N VAL A 470 -28.71 -20.37 -5.42
CA VAL A 470 -27.76 -19.22 -5.25
C VAL A 470 -26.44 -19.51 -5.97
N GLY A 471 -26.19 -18.97 -7.16
CA GLY A 471 -26.26 -17.54 -7.45
C GLY A 471 -24.85 -16.95 -7.30
N LEU A 472 -24.23 -16.65 -8.43
CA LEU A 472 -23.80 -15.30 -8.84
C LEU A 472 -22.72 -15.41 -9.93
N SER A 473 -22.83 -14.47 -10.86
CA SER A 473 -22.02 -14.18 -12.05
C SER A 473 -20.63 -13.61 -11.68
N PRO A 474 -19.88 -12.96 -12.58
CA PRO A 474 -19.30 -13.42 -13.85
C PRO A 474 -17.82 -12.98 -13.94
N THR A 475 -16.83 -13.87 -13.93
CA THR A 475 -15.49 -13.54 -14.46
C THR A 475 -14.64 -14.79 -14.62
N SER A 476 -13.84 -14.82 -15.69
CA SER A 476 -12.90 -15.87 -16.12
C SER A 476 -13.47 -17.04 -16.95
N SER A 477 -13.74 -16.75 -18.21
CA SER A 477 -13.62 -17.72 -19.31
C SER A 477 -12.81 -17.09 -20.44
N ILE A 478 -11.50 -16.97 -20.22
CA ILE A 478 -10.48 -16.82 -21.28
C ILE A 478 -9.51 -17.98 -21.06
N ILE A 479 -9.21 -18.70 -22.16
CA ILE A 479 -8.35 -19.89 -22.28
C ILE A 479 -9.09 -21.22 -22.07
N GLY A 480 -9.82 -21.60 -23.12
CA GLY A 480 -9.98 -23.00 -23.49
C GLY A 480 -8.85 -23.38 -24.45
N ILE A 481 -7.98 -24.29 -24.02
CA ILE A 481 -7.12 -25.09 -24.89
C ILE A 481 -7.59 -26.54 -24.67
N PRO A 482 -8.26 -27.19 -25.63
CA PRO A 482 -8.50 -28.62 -25.59
C PRO A 482 -7.30 -29.33 -26.24
N GLU A 483 -6.56 -30.07 -25.42
CA GLU A 483 -5.49 -30.97 -25.88
C GLU A 483 -6.10 -32.35 -26.20
N ASN A 484 -5.77 -32.83 -27.40
CA ASN A 484 -6.15 -34.12 -27.95
C ASN A 484 -5.30 -35.27 -27.40
N GLU A 485 -5.88 -36.46 -27.47
CA GLU A 485 -5.29 -37.78 -27.21
C GLU A 485 -4.05 -38.08 -28.07
N GLU A 486 -3.03 -38.67 -27.44
CA GLU A 486 -2.11 -39.60 -28.11
C GLU A 486 -1.90 -40.89 -27.27
N LEU A 487 -2.07 -42.02 -27.97
CA LEU A 487 -1.35 -43.30 -27.85
C LEU A 487 -1.50 -44.15 -26.58
N GLN A 488 -2.35 -45.18 -26.68
CA GLN A 488 -2.35 -46.35 -25.79
C GLN A 488 -1.19 -47.31 -26.10
N VAL A 489 -0.24 -47.39 -25.17
CA VAL A 489 0.58 -48.58 -24.92
C VAL A 489 -0.17 -49.47 -23.92
N SER A 490 -0.30 -50.74 -24.25
CA SER A 490 -1.10 -51.74 -23.55
C SER A 490 -0.70 -51.98 -22.08
N GLY A 491 -1.71 -52.20 -21.23
CA GLY A 491 -1.68 -53.29 -20.23
C GLY A 491 -1.72 -52.95 -18.74
N ALA A 492 -1.33 -51.76 -18.30
CA ALA A 492 -1.33 -51.40 -16.86
C ALA A 492 -2.05 -50.07 -16.53
N SER A 493 -2.40 -49.29 -17.55
CA SER A 493 -3.00 -47.96 -17.45
C SER A 493 -4.54 -47.94 -17.39
N SER A 494 -5.23 -49.06 -17.56
CA SER A 494 -6.70 -49.09 -17.45
C SER A 494 -7.20 -48.90 -16.01
N ASN A 495 -6.35 -49.14 -15.01
CA ASN A 495 -6.69 -48.97 -13.59
C ASN A 495 -6.21 -47.63 -13.01
N ILE A 496 -5.29 -46.92 -13.67
CA ILE A 496 -4.78 -45.64 -13.15
C ILE A 496 -5.78 -44.50 -13.39
N LEU A 497 -6.44 -44.46 -14.56
CA LEU A 497 -7.46 -43.44 -14.84
C LEU A 497 -8.63 -43.46 -13.84
N PRO A 498 -9.27 -44.60 -13.51
CA PRO A 498 -10.33 -44.63 -12.51
C PRO A 498 -9.84 -44.29 -11.09
N ILE A 499 -8.56 -44.49 -10.80
CA ILE A 499 -7.95 -44.07 -9.53
C ILE A 499 -7.69 -42.56 -9.52
N VAL A 500 -7.19 -42.01 -10.62
CA VAL A 500 -6.93 -40.56 -10.79
C VAL A 500 -8.24 -39.78 -10.83
N THR A 501 -9.30 -40.30 -11.46
CA THR A 501 -10.63 -39.68 -11.41
C THR A 501 -11.20 -39.73 -10.00
N LYS A 502 -11.09 -40.86 -9.27
CA LYS A 502 -11.48 -40.91 -7.85
C LYS A 502 -10.66 -39.98 -6.96
N GLN A 503 -9.36 -39.85 -7.19
CA GLN A 503 -8.51 -38.92 -6.46
C GLN A 503 -8.91 -37.48 -6.77
N ARG A 504 -9.10 -37.12 -8.04
CA ARG A 504 -9.60 -35.82 -8.48
C ARG A 504 -10.96 -35.51 -7.86
N ASP A 505 -11.87 -36.47 -7.85
CA ASP A 505 -13.22 -36.29 -7.29
C ASP A 505 -13.16 -36.15 -5.75
N ARG A 506 -12.23 -36.85 -5.08
CA ARG A 506 -11.95 -36.67 -3.66
C ARG A 506 -11.32 -35.31 -3.35
N PHE A 507 -10.41 -34.82 -4.19
CA PHE A 507 -9.85 -33.48 -4.08
C PHE A 507 -10.91 -32.41 -4.33
N ARG A 508 -11.78 -32.61 -5.32
CA ARG A 508 -12.91 -31.71 -5.61
C ARG A 508 -13.88 -31.67 -4.44
N SER A 509 -14.22 -32.83 -3.87
CA SER A 509 -15.06 -32.94 -2.67
C SER A 509 -14.41 -32.27 -1.45
N ARG A 510 -13.11 -32.47 -1.24
CA ARG A 510 -12.37 -31.79 -0.17
C ARG A 510 -12.30 -30.28 -0.40
N ASN A 511 -12.16 -29.82 -1.65
CA ASN A 511 -12.17 -28.41 -1.99
C ASN A 511 -13.53 -27.78 -1.74
N THR A 512 -14.63 -28.45 -2.13
CA THR A 512 -15.99 -27.97 -1.83
C THR A 512 -16.29 -27.94 -0.33
N GLU A 513 -15.76 -28.90 0.44
CA GLU A 513 -15.90 -28.91 1.90
C GLU A 513 -15.07 -27.81 2.56
N LEU A 514 -13.84 -27.57 2.09
CA LEU A 514 -13.01 -26.45 2.55
C LEU A 514 -13.65 -25.09 2.19
N GLU A 515 -14.19 -24.94 0.99
CA GLU A 515 -14.93 -23.74 0.60
C GLU A 515 -16.17 -23.53 1.48
N LYS A 516 -16.88 -24.60 1.84
CA LYS A 516 -18.02 -24.53 2.76
C LYS A 516 -17.59 -24.13 4.17
N GLN A 517 -16.49 -24.69 4.69
CA GLN A 517 -15.93 -24.31 5.99
C GLN A 517 -15.46 -22.86 5.99
N ILE A 518 -14.82 -22.38 4.93
CA ILE A 518 -14.43 -20.97 4.78
C ILE A 518 -15.66 -20.06 4.77
N ARG A 519 -16.72 -20.42 4.04
CA ARG A 519 -17.98 -19.66 4.05
C ARG A 519 -18.61 -19.63 5.44
N GLN A 520 -18.61 -20.76 6.15
CA GLN A 520 -19.17 -20.84 7.50
C GLN A 520 -18.38 -19.99 8.50
N ILE A 521 -17.04 -20.09 8.51
CA ILE A 521 -16.16 -19.26 9.36
C ILE A 521 -16.35 -17.78 9.03
N THR A 522 -16.51 -17.42 7.75
CA THR A 522 -16.75 -16.04 7.34
C THR A 522 -18.10 -15.52 7.84
N MET A 523 -19.15 -16.35 7.77
CA MET A 523 -20.47 -16.03 8.34
C MET A 523 -20.41 -15.86 9.87
N GLU A 524 -19.70 -16.75 10.57
CA GLU A 524 -19.49 -16.67 12.02
C GLU A 524 -18.70 -15.42 12.40
N LYS A 525 -17.63 -15.09 11.65
CA LYS A 525 -16.86 -13.85 11.83
C LYS A 525 -17.73 -12.61 11.66
N ASN A 526 -18.58 -12.58 10.63
CA ASN A 526 -19.50 -11.47 10.40
C ASN A 526 -20.54 -11.36 11.53
N LYS A 527 -21.08 -12.49 11.99
CA LYS A 527 -22.01 -12.53 13.14
C LYS A 527 -21.34 -12.00 14.42
N LEU A 528 -20.14 -12.47 14.74
CA LEU A 528 -19.37 -12.00 15.89
C LEU A 528 -19.00 -10.52 15.76
N SER A 529 -18.69 -10.03 14.56
CA SER A 529 -18.39 -8.61 14.34
C SER A 529 -19.62 -7.72 14.55
N LEU A 530 -20.80 -8.19 14.12
CA LEU A 530 -22.07 -7.51 14.37
C LEU A 530 -22.44 -7.54 15.86
N GLU A 531 -22.21 -8.66 16.54
CA GLU A 531 -22.44 -8.80 17.98
C GLU A 531 -21.48 -7.91 18.78
N MET A 532 -20.20 -7.85 18.40
CA MET A 532 -19.21 -6.95 18.98
C MET A 532 -19.61 -5.48 18.80
N GLY A 533 -20.05 -5.09 17.60
CA GLY A 533 -20.55 -3.73 17.34
C GLY A 533 -21.81 -3.41 18.14
N LYS A 534 -22.72 -4.38 18.31
CA LYS A 534 -23.90 -4.23 19.15
C LYS A 534 -23.53 -4.07 20.62
N LEU A 535 -22.68 -4.94 21.16
CA LEU A 535 -22.19 -4.87 22.54
C LEU A 535 -21.42 -3.57 22.81
N GLN A 536 -20.60 -3.10 21.88
CA GLN A 536 -19.90 -1.82 22.00
C GLN A 536 -20.88 -0.63 22.08
N ASN A 537 -21.94 -0.65 21.26
CA ASN A 537 -22.97 0.39 21.29
C ASN A 537 -23.83 0.31 22.56
N ASP A 538 -24.17 -0.89 23.01
CA ASP A 538 -24.93 -1.11 24.24
C ASP A 538 -24.09 -0.71 25.47
N ASN A 539 -22.79 -1.03 25.50
CA ASN A 539 -21.85 -0.57 26.52
C ASN A 539 -21.73 0.96 26.53
N LYS A 540 -21.65 1.61 25.35
CA LYS A 540 -21.66 3.07 25.25
C LYS A 540 -22.95 3.67 25.83
N LYS A 541 -24.12 3.09 25.50
CA LYS A 541 -25.41 3.54 26.05
C LYS A 541 -25.54 3.29 27.55
N MET A 542 -24.98 2.19 28.06
CA MET A 542 -24.95 1.94 29.50
C MET A 542 -24.04 2.94 30.20
N TYR A 543 -22.88 3.25 29.64
CA TYR A 543 -22.00 4.30 30.16
C TYR A 543 -22.68 5.67 30.14
N GLU A 544 -23.37 6.02 29.05
CA GLU A 544 -24.22 7.21 28.98
C GLU A 544 -25.23 7.24 30.13
N LYS A 545 -25.99 6.16 30.33
CA LYS A 545 -26.98 6.05 31.42
C LYS A 545 -26.34 6.16 32.81
N VAL A 546 -25.21 5.49 33.05
CA VAL A 546 -24.48 5.55 34.32
C VAL A 546 -23.98 6.97 34.57
N ARG A 547 -23.44 7.66 33.56
CA ARG A 547 -23.01 9.05 33.68
C ARG A 547 -24.19 9.99 33.89
N TYR A 548 -25.31 9.80 33.19
CA TYR A 548 -26.53 10.59 33.42
C TYR A 548 -27.07 10.40 34.83
N LEU A 549 -27.13 9.16 35.33
CA LEU A 549 -27.56 8.86 36.71
C LEU A 549 -26.57 9.38 37.76
N SER A 550 -25.26 9.24 37.54
CA SER A 550 -24.20 9.78 38.39
C SER A 550 -24.20 11.31 38.41
N SER A 551 -24.48 11.95 37.27
CA SER A 551 -24.63 13.41 37.20
C SER A 551 -25.87 13.92 37.94
N TYR A 552 -26.91 13.09 38.05
CA TYR A 552 -28.11 13.41 38.81
C TYR A 552 -27.93 13.14 40.33
N ASP A 553 -27.08 12.16 40.69
CA ASP A 553 -26.70 11.86 42.08
C ASP A 553 -25.51 12.71 42.60
N GLY A 554 -24.95 13.55 41.73
CA GLY A 554 -23.79 14.44 41.98
C GLY A 554 -24.01 15.55 43.02
N SER A 555 -25.12 15.56 43.75
CA SER A 555 -25.32 16.46 44.89
C SER A 555 -25.24 15.81 46.27
N SER A 556 -25.13 14.47 46.39
CA SER A 556 -25.30 13.82 47.71
C SER A 556 -24.23 12.83 48.21
N ARG A 557 -23.22 12.41 47.42
CA ARG A 557 -22.25 11.42 47.90
C ARG A 557 -20.79 11.73 47.53
N HIS A 558 -20.15 12.56 48.34
CA HIS A 558 -18.69 12.52 48.51
C HIS A 558 -18.38 11.80 49.82
N GLY A 559 -18.16 10.49 49.76
CA GLY A 559 -17.79 9.71 50.93
C GLY A 559 -17.76 8.20 50.71
N SER A 560 -16.53 7.67 50.63
CA SER A 560 -16.13 6.32 51.10
C SER A 560 -16.72 5.08 50.41
N VAL A 561 -16.00 4.55 49.42
CA VAL A 561 -15.81 3.12 49.10
C VAL A 561 -14.45 3.05 48.37
N GLY A 562 -13.45 2.20 48.60
CA GLY A 562 -13.39 0.88 49.21
C GLY A 562 -12.60 -0.04 48.25
N ASP A 563 -11.29 0.18 48.15
CA ASP A 563 -10.17 -0.72 47.79
C ASP A 563 -10.39 -2.05 47.00
N THR A 564 -11.16 -2.08 45.90
CA THR A 564 -11.21 -3.27 45.00
C THR A 564 -11.52 -2.94 43.52
N GLU A 565 -11.01 -1.84 42.96
CA GLU A 565 -11.34 -1.43 41.56
C GLU A 565 -10.15 -0.91 40.75
N MET A 566 -9.00 -1.59 40.81
CA MET A 566 -7.83 -1.16 40.01
C MET A 566 -7.89 -1.59 38.53
N ASP A 567 -8.78 -2.52 38.16
CA ASP A 567 -8.92 -3.03 36.78
C ASP A 567 -10.13 -2.43 36.03
N ASN A 568 -11.17 -1.97 36.75
CA ASN A 568 -12.36 -1.36 36.14
C ASN A 568 -12.13 0.10 35.72
N PHE A 569 -11.24 0.83 36.40
CA PHE A 569 -10.94 2.24 36.11
C PHE A 569 -10.39 2.43 34.70
N ASP A 570 -9.59 1.48 34.19
CA ASP A 570 -9.05 1.54 32.83
C ASP A 570 -10.14 1.31 31.77
N THR A 571 -11.06 0.37 32.02
CA THR A 571 -12.19 0.14 31.08
C THR A 571 -13.15 1.33 31.08
N GLU A 572 -13.48 1.87 32.24
CA GLU A 572 -14.33 3.07 32.36
C GLU A 572 -13.66 4.29 31.74
N ALA A 573 -12.35 4.50 31.97
CA ALA A 573 -11.59 5.57 31.34
C ALA A 573 -11.52 5.42 29.81
N GLN A 574 -11.42 4.19 29.30
CA GLN A 574 -11.43 3.92 27.86
C GLN A 574 -12.80 4.18 27.23
N TYR A 575 -13.89 3.78 27.90
CA TYR A 575 -15.26 4.11 27.46
C TYR A 575 -15.57 5.60 27.60
N ALA A 576 -15.09 6.26 28.65
CA ALA A 576 -15.17 7.71 28.85
C ALA A 576 -14.45 8.47 27.74
N HIS A 577 -13.22 8.05 27.41
CA HIS A 577 -12.43 8.64 26.35
C HIS A 577 -13.10 8.47 24.98
N ASN A 578 -13.58 7.27 24.67
CA ASN A 578 -14.29 6.99 23.42
C ASN A 578 -15.62 7.75 23.32
N TYR A 579 -16.32 7.91 24.44
CA TYR A 579 -17.53 8.71 24.52
C TYR A 579 -17.23 10.20 24.29
N ASP A 580 -16.30 10.79 25.05
CA ASP A 580 -15.93 12.21 24.96
C ASP A 580 -15.34 12.54 23.57
N ALA A 581 -14.55 11.63 22.99
CA ALA A 581 -14.06 11.74 21.62
C ALA A 581 -15.19 11.71 20.58
N SER A 582 -16.22 10.89 20.79
CA SER A 582 -17.39 10.84 19.91
C SER A 582 -18.32 12.05 20.08
N LEU A 583 -18.35 12.65 21.27
CA LEU A 583 -19.20 13.80 21.55
C LEU A 583 -18.57 15.08 20.98
N HIS A 584 -17.28 15.33 21.23
CA HIS A 584 -16.60 16.57 20.89
C HIS A 584 -15.24 16.34 20.19
N PRO A 585 -15.24 15.98 18.89
CA PRO A 585 -14.01 15.74 18.11
C PRO A 585 -13.07 16.97 18.11
N LEU A 586 -13.65 18.17 18.04
CA LEU A 586 -12.92 19.44 17.98
C LEU A 586 -12.34 19.89 19.32
N ALA A 587 -12.98 19.52 20.44
CA ALA A 587 -12.47 19.87 21.76
C ALA A 587 -11.20 19.08 22.09
N ASN A 588 -11.16 17.79 21.70
CA ASN A 588 -9.95 16.97 21.79
C ASN A 588 -8.84 17.47 20.88
N PHE A 589 -9.16 17.89 19.65
CA PHE A 589 -8.18 18.52 18.76
C PHE A 589 -7.58 19.78 19.41
N LYS A 590 -8.42 20.68 19.92
CA LYS A 590 -7.97 21.92 20.57
C LYS A 590 -7.15 21.66 21.85
N ARG A 591 -7.50 20.65 22.65
CA ARG A 591 -6.73 20.25 23.84
C ARG A 591 -5.36 19.71 23.45
N ASN A 592 -5.32 18.81 22.47
CA ASN A 592 -4.07 18.22 21.98
C ASN A 592 -3.19 19.28 21.30
N GLU A 593 -3.79 20.23 20.57
CA GLU A 593 -3.09 21.35 19.96
C GLU A 593 -2.51 22.29 21.03
N MET A 594 -3.27 22.61 22.08
CA MET A 594 -2.77 23.38 23.22
C MET A 594 -1.64 22.65 23.97
N GLU A 595 -1.73 21.33 24.14
CA GLU A 595 -0.66 20.53 24.74
C GLU A 595 0.58 20.46 23.84
N TYR A 596 0.40 20.36 22.53
CA TYR A 596 1.47 20.42 21.54
C TYR A 596 2.17 21.78 21.56
N TYR A 597 1.41 22.89 21.59
CA TYR A 597 1.97 24.24 21.74
C TYR A 597 2.75 24.40 23.05
N LYS A 598 2.20 23.90 24.17
CA LYS A 598 2.90 23.95 25.47
C LYS A 598 4.20 23.14 25.47
N LYS A 599 4.25 22.01 24.78
CA LYS A 599 5.44 21.14 24.74
C LYS A 599 6.50 21.65 23.76
N ASN A 600 6.10 22.11 22.57
CA ASN A 600 7.04 22.38 21.48
C ASN A 600 7.37 23.87 21.27
N LYS A 601 6.49 24.82 21.64
CA LYS A 601 6.72 26.26 21.37
C LYS A 601 7.14 27.10 22.57
N LEU A 602 7.06 26.57 23.80
CA LEU A 602 7.47 27.33 25.00
C LEU A 602 8.96 27.18 25.28
N SER A 603 9.62 28.31 25.53
CA SER A 603 11.03 28.37 25.93
C SER A 603 11.27 27.64 27.25
N SER A 604 12.46 27.07 27.47
CA SER A 604 12.77 26.33 28.70
C SER A 604 12.59 27.17 29.98
N MET A 605 12.76 28.49 29.89
CA MET A 605 12.48 29.43 31.00
C MET A 605 10.98 29.63 31.24
N GLU A 606 10.17 29.67 30.18
CA GLU A 606 8.71 29.74 30.30
C GLU A 606 8.13 28.43 30.83
N LYS A 607 8.73 27.29 30.48
CA LYS A 607 8.37 25.98 31.05
C LYS A 607 8.66 25.93 32.55
N LEU A 608 9.81 26.46 32.97
CA LEU A 608 10.15 26.59 34.39
C LEU A 608 9.15 27.52 35.11
N PHE A 609 8.80 28.65 34.49
CA PHE A 609 7.81 29.58 35.04
C PHE A 609 6.41 28.99 35.14
N ILE A 610 5.93 28.27 34.13
CA ILE A 610 4.61 27.63 34.16
C ILE A 610 4.59 26.47 35.15
N SER A 611 5.68 25.71 35.27
CA SER A 611 5.79 24.68 36.30
C SER A 611 5.79 25.29 37.70
N PHE A 612 6.46 26.41 37.90
CA PHE A 612 6.48 27.16 39.17
C PHE A 612 5.13 27.81 39.47
N ALA A 613 4.47 28.38 38.46
CA ALA A 613 3.13 28.96 38.58
C ALA A 613 2.09 27.90 38.92
N ASN A 614 2.14 26.73 38.27
CA ASN A 614 1.27 25.61 38.59
C ASN A 614 1.52 25.08 40.00
N LEU A 615 2.78 24.99 40.44
CA LEU A 615 3.12 24.59 41.81
C LEU A 615 2.54 25.57 42.85
N ILE A 616 2.57 26.88 42.55
CA ILE A 616 1.97 27.90 43.41
C ILE A 616 0.43 27.83 43.39
N LEU A 617 -0.18 27.62 42.23
CA LEU A 617 -1.63 27.64 42.02
C LEU A 617 -2.34 26.35 42.46
N GLN A 618 -1.63 25.22 42.48
CA GLN A 618 -2.21 23.90 42.78
C GLN A 618 -2.58 23.75 44.26
N ASN A 619 -1.84 24.37 45.18
CA ASN A 619 -2.08 24.22 46.62
C ASN A 619 -2.47 25.56 47.29
N LYS A 620 -3.43 25.52 48.22
CA LYS A 620 -3.90 26.71 48.94
C LYS A 620 -2.81 27.33 49.81
N GLN A 621 -1.93 26.49 50.39
CA GLN A 621 -0.84 26.97 51.26
C GLN A 621 0.29 27.63 50.49
N THR A 622 0.66 27.10 49.32
CA THR A 622 1.68 27.69 48.43
C THR A 622 1.24 29.05 47.91
N ARG A 623 -0.06 29.22 47.61
CA ARG A 623 -0.64 30.52 47.23
C ARG A 623 -0.52 31.56 48.34
N MET A 624 -0.77 31.18 49.60
CA MET A 624 -0.63 32.10 50.74
C MET A 624 0.83 32.46 51.00
N ALA A 625 1.75 31.49 50.93
CA ALA A 625 3.18 31.73 51.07
C ALA A 625 3.75 32.68 50.01
N PHE A 626 3.32 32.52 48.74
CA PHE A 626 3.71 33.43 47.66
C PHE A 626 3.18 34.85 47.88
N PHE A 627 1.95 35.01 48.37
CA PHE A 627 1.38 36.32 48.69
C PHE A 627 2.18 37.04 49.80
N ILE A 628 2.53 36.31 50.87
CA ILE A 628 3.37 36.84 51.96
C ILE A 628 4.76 37.22 51.44
N TYR A 629 5.36 36.38 50.59
CA TYR A 629 6.64 36.67 49.94
C TYR A 629 6.60 37.96 49.11
N CYS A 630 5.56 38.14 48.29
CA CYS A 630 5.38 39.37 47.51
C CYS A 630 5.23 40.62 48.39
N ILE A 631 4.46 40.54 49.48
CA ILE A 631 4.33 41.64 50.45
C ILE A 631 5.68 41.94 51.12
N GLY A 632 6.43 40.92 51.53
CA GLY A 632 7.75 41.07 52.13
C GLY A 632 8.74 41.75 51.19
N LEU A 633 8.73 41.39 49.91
CA LEU A 633 9.58 42.00 48.88
C LEU A 633 9.22 43.48 48.66
N HIS A 634 7.93 43.81 48.58
CA HIS A 634 7.48 45.20 48.49
C HIS A 634 7.84 46.01 49.75
N GLY A 635 7.74 45.41 50.93
CA GLY A 635 8.17 46.02 52.19
C GLY A 635 9.69 46.29 52.23
N LEU A 636 10.49 45.37 51.70
CA LEU A 636 11.94 45.54 51.61
C LEU A 636 12.33 46.64 50.61
N ILE A 637 11.70 46.66 49.43
CA ILE A 637 11.88 47.76 48.46
C ILE A 637 11.46 49.09 49.08
N PHE A 638 10.33 49.13 49.79
CA PHE A 638 9.88 50.33 50.48
C PHE A 638 10.87 50.80 51.55
N MET A 639 11.41 49.88 52.36
CA MET A 639 12.46 50.18 53.33
C MET A 639 13.76 50.66 52.68
N MET A 640 14.17 50.07 51.55
CA MET A 640 15.33 50.52 50.79
C MET A 640 15.11 51.92 50.20
N CYS A 641 13.94 52.19 49.63
CA CYS A 641 13.57 53.53 49.18
C CYS A 641 13.56 54.53 50.34
N MET A 642 13.00 54.17 51.50
CA MET A 642 13.03 55.00 52.71
C MET A 642 14.45 55.24 53.22
N TYR A 643 15.32 54.23 53.17
CA TYR A 643 16.72 54.34 53.57
C TYR A 643 17.49 55.27 52.60
N VAL A 644 17.30 55.11 51.29
CA VAL A 644 17.91 55.96 50.26
C VAL A 644 17.38 57.40 50.36
N VAL A 645 16.10 57.59 50.63
CA VAL A 645 15.51 58.94 50.84
C VAL A 645 16.05 59.58 52.12
N ASN A 646 16.19 58.83 53.22
CA ASN A 646 16.82 59.35 54.45
C ASN A 646 18.31 59.66 54.26
N LEU A 647 19.03 58.88 53.44
CA LEU A 647 20.43 59.16 53.11
C LEU A 647 20.56 60.40 52.20
N SER A 648 19.61 60.59 51.28
CA SER A 648 19.55 61.74 50.37
C SER A 648 19.09 63.02 51.07
N GLY A 649 18.36 62.91 52.20
CA GLY A 649 17.91 64.04 53.01
C GLY A 649 19.02 64.75 53.80
N TYR A 650 20.22 64.19 53.89
CA TYR A 650 21.38 64.79 54.57
C TYR A 650 22.34 65.57 53.64
N MET A 651 22.09 65.59 52.32
CA MET A 651 22.87 66.41 51.38
C MET A 651 21.96 67.33 50.57
N THR A 652 21.61 68.47 51.15
CA THR A 652 21.21 69.66 50.39
C THR A 652 22.22 70.79 50.62
N PRO A 653 22.85 71.30 49.54
CA PRO A 653 23.22 72.70 49.47
C PRO A 653 22.42 73.39 48.34
N GLU A 654 21.82 74.51 48.74
CA GLU A 654 21.29 75.66 47.97
C GLU A 654 20.97 75.51 46.47
N VAL A 655 19.68 75.64 46.12
CA VAL A 655 19.24 75.95 44.75
C VAL A 655 19.18 77.47 44.57
N ALA A 656 20.13 77.99 43.81
CA ALA A 656 20.12 79.34 43.28
C ALA A 656 19.02 79.50 42.22
N ILE A 657 18.21 80.55 42.39
CA ILE A 657 17.18 81.00 41.45
C ILE A 657 17.88 81.71 40.28
N VAL A 658 17.77 81.19 39.06
CA VAL A 658 18.15 81.91 37.83
C VAL A 658 16.97 82.04 36.87
N LYS A 659 16.50 83.29 36.84
CA LYS A 659 15.69 84.05 35.88
C LYS A 659 15.44 83.42 34.51
N THR A 660 14.17 83.41 34.14
CA THR A 660 13.67 83.39 32.76
C THR A 660 14.11 84.66 32.03
N SER A 661 14.69 84.49 30.84
CA SER A 661 14.85 85.56 29.85
C SER A 661 13.98 85.24 28.64
N ALA A 662 13.11 86.20 28.34
CA ALA A 662 12.27 86.27 27.15
C ALA A 662 13.12 86.51 25.89
N THR A 663 12.54 86.15 24.72
CA THR A 663 12.53 86.86 23.41
C THR A 663 12.45 85.81 22.30
N HIS A 664 11.26 85.55 21.74
CA HIS A 664 10.64 86.18 20.56
C HIS A 664 10.99 85.47 19.23
N PRO A 665 10.02 85.42 18.30
CA PRO A 665 9.98 84.50 17.18
C PRO A 665 10.65 85.06 15.92
N ASN A 666 11.08 84.14 15.05
CA ASN A 666 10.82 84.16 13.61
C ASN A 666 11.00 82.75 13.06
#